data_AF-A0AAE0C988-F1
#
_entry.id   AF-A0AAE0C988-F1
#
_cell.length_a   1.000
_cell.length_b   1.000
_cell.length_c   1.000
_cell.angle_alpha   90.00
_cell.angle_beta   90.00
_cell.angle_gamma   90.00
#
_symmetry.space_group_name_H-M   'P 1'
#
loop_
_entity.id
_entity.type
_entity.pdbx_description
1 polymer ?
#
loop_
_entity_poly.entity_id
_entity_poly.type
_entity_poly.pdbx_seq_one_letter_code
_entity_poly.pdbx_strand_id
1 'polypeptide(L)'
;MDLLQMLLACTCFIIGAHAEVSELSARIVVVGSINMDTIIDVERLPRSGETIMTRIPDTGKCIPGGKGANQAVASARLCAGTARCSVQFVGQFGGDGHATALRQTLIDEKVDISVSGQHNDKTSGQGLVFLEEAGTVSSVVIGGSNVAWPDNIDLFRDHLKSAAVLLLQREIPERVNLLAAAAAHAANVPVFQDIGGEDRSISDEMLALVTFVSPNLSELQRLTGLPADTDAEVLAAAAMLQRRGARNVLVTRGERGALLLTDSGGVLTTSSAAVPGGRILDETGAGDSFRAAFAVAFIEGRPLAECMRFAAASGAIAVSRVGAVPSLPFREECEQLVKTISNESERGACHGADEEPHGVLSGDKGLQQDGGLDEIKFVPRFSSRLNAMKARSELWEGQSMSVLDWIARQGTIRGLSLVDLNFPEHFNSPQVTPEAVLHAVEAAGLAVGVINMRYPSQFRRGALTHPDDAVRRQAVDLTVAGGAMAERLGARGLVIWSAYDGYDYHMQMDYRKAWARTVLACQEVCDAHPDLKVMYEYKPTDENSRFSVVGSAGAAALLVREAARTNLGVMIDVGHCLMAGENPAQSAALLGDSLFGVHLNDGHSRLGAEDGLILGSVHGQMTTELMYWLQLTNFTGHMGMDTFPQEEDPVREAEFNLRRARVHWDRARRLRNAGLDELLTAHDALGALELMEDLGEI
;
A
#
# COMPACT_ATOMS: atom_id res chain seq x y z
N MET A 1 -57.72 47.64 29.70
CA MET A 1 -58.22 46.67 28.72
C MET A 1 -56.98 46.14 28.01
N ASP A 2 -56.19 45.45 28.81
CA ASP A 2 -54.76 45.20 28.71
C ASP A 2 -54.50 44.05 29.71
N LEU A 3 -53.46 43.26 29.49
CA LEU A 3 -53.08 41.99 30.15
C LEU A 3 -53.77 40.69 29.68
N LEU A 4 -54.99 40.67 29.14
CA LEU A 4 -55.65 39.40 28.77
C LEU A 4 -55.24 38.84 27.39
N GLN A 5 -54.69 39.66 26.48
CA GLN A 5 -54.16 39.21 25.20
C GLN A 5 -52.67 38.81 25.23
N MET A 6 -51.93 39.17 26.27
CA MET A 6 -50.50 38.83 26.41
C MET A 6 -50.27 37.47 27.12
N LEU A 7 -51.27 36.99 27.88
CA LEU A 7 -51.21 35.71 28.59
C LEU A 7 -51.61 34.49 27.74
N LEU A 8 -52.18 34.67 26.53
CA LEU A 8 -52.48 33.55 25.62
C LEU A 8 -51.28 33.11 24.77
N ALA A 9 -50.15 33.83 24.79
CA ALA A 9 -48.97 33.51 23.99
C ALA A 9 -47.87 32.73 24.75
N CYS A 10 -48.06 32.38 26.03
CA CYS A 10 -47.03 31.73 26.86
C CYS A 10 -47.44 30.42 27.54
N THR A 11 -48.60 29.84 27.21
CA THR A 11 -49.09 28.57 27.80
C THR A 11 -49.55 27.56 26.75
N CYS A 12 -48.72 27.33 25.73
CA CYS A 12 -48.80 26.13 24.88
C CYS A 12 -47.53 25.26 24.94
N PHE A 13 -46.70 25.45 25.97
CA PHE A 13 -45.77 24.40 26.41
C PHE A 13 -46.56 23.47 27.35
N ILE A 14 -46.65 22.19 26.98
CA ILE A 14 -47.27 21.07 27.72
C ILE A 14 -48.81 20.98 27.56
N ILE A 15 -49.26 20.31 26.49
CA ILE A 15 -50.16 19.14 26.46
C ILE A 15 -50.29 18.74 24.98
N GLY A 16 -50.11 17.44 24.70
CA GLY A 16 -49.96 16.89 23.36
C GLY A 16 -51.02 17.32 22.35
N ALA A 17 -50.55 17.90 21.25
CA ALA A 17 -51.19 17.78 19.95
C ALA A 17 -50.29 16.87 19.12
N HIS A 18 -50.73 15.63 18.91
CA HIS A 18 -50.35 14.88 17.73
C HIS A 18 -50.82 15.69 16.52
N ALA A 19 -49.98 16.63 16.08
CA ALA A 19 -50.06 17.12 14.72
C ALA A 19 -49.71 15.94 13.83
N GLU A 20 -50.68 15.48 13.05
CA GLU A 20 -50.44 14.65 11.89
C GLU A 20 -49.30 15.29 11.09
N VAL A 21 -48.09 14.73 11.23
CA VAL A 21 -46.99 15.02 10.33
C VAL A 21 -47.47 14.49 8.99
N SER A 22 -47.85 15.39 8.08
CA SER A 22 -48.11 15.02 6.70
C SER A 22 -46.91 14.20 6.23
N GLU A 23 -47.13 12.94 5.86
CA GLU A 23 -46.11 11.97 5.47
C GLU A 23 -45.37 12.43 4.21
N LEU A 24 -44.41 13.35 4.37
CA LEU A 24 -43.53 13.78 3.30
C LEU A 24 -42.52 12.66 3.07
N SER A 25 -42.74 11.88 2.00
CA SER A 25 -41.78 10.92 1.48
C SER A 25 -40.47 11.65 1.17
N ALA A 26 -39.39 11.29 1.87
CA ALA A 26 -38.06 11.83 1.66
C ALA A 26 -37.54 11.39 0.28
N ARG A 27 -37.16 12.35 -0.57
CA ARG A 27 -36.67 12.04 -1.92
C ARG A 27 -35.14 12.06 -1.96
N ILE A 28 -34.51 10.97 -2.34
CA ILE A 28 -33.09 10.92 -2.70
C ILE A 28 -32.97 11.25 -4.18
N VAL A 29 -32.20 12.28 -4.53
CA VAL A 29 -31.89 12.60 -5.92
C VAL A 29 -30.46 12.19 -6.22
N VAL A 30 -30.26 11.42 -7.28
CA VAL A 30 -28.94 11.03 -7.77
C VAL A 30 -28.73 11.67 -9.14
N VAL A 31 -27.72 12.52 -9.28
CA VAL A 31 -27.33 13.08 -10.57
C VAL A 31 -26.00 12.45 -10.95
N GLY A 32 -25.97 11.64 -12.01
CA GLY A 32 -24.84 10.75 -12.19
C GLY A 32 -24.76 10.00 -13.51
N SER A 33 -23.77 9.13 -13.55
CA SER A 33 -23.46 8.24 -14.66
C SER A 33 -24.32 6.98 -14.66
N ILE A 34 -24.52 6.44 -15.86
CA ILE A 34 -25.03 5.10 -16.07
C ILE A 34 -24.24 4.41 -17.18
N ASN A 35 -23.76 3.21 -16.91
CA ASN A 35 -22.90 2.46 -17.81
C ASN A 35 -23.47 1.06 -18.08
N MET A 36 -23.21 0.52 -19.26
CA MET A 36 -23.23 -0.92 -19.49
C MET A 36 -21.82 -1.46 -19.31
N ASP A 37 -21.58 -2.20 -18.23
CA ASP A 37 -20.27 -2.73 -17.88
C ASP A 37 -20.08 -4.11 -18.50
N THR A 38 -18.98 -4.30 -19.24
CA THR A 38 -18.59 -5.56 -19.84
C THR A 38 -17.46 -6.17 -19.03
N ILE A 39 -17.70 -7.33 -18.44
CA ILE A 39 -16.70 -8.05 -17.64
C ILE A 39 -15.91 -9.00 -18.55
N ILE A 40 -14.60 -8.80 -18.61
CA ILE A 40 -13.66 -9.50 -19.49
C ILE A 40 -12.60 -10.18 -18.63
N ASP A 41 -12.66 -11.50 -18.56
CA ASP A 41 -11.66 -12.31 -17.86
C ASP A 41 -10.41 -12.48 -18.73
N VAL A 42 -9.26 -12.04 -18.21
CA VAL A 42 -7.96 -12.07 -18.88
C VAL A 42 -6.89 -12.62 -17.94
N GLU A 43 -5.82 -13.20 -18.48
CA GLU A 43 -4.67 -13.62 -17.66
C GLU A 43 -3.89 -12.40 -17.13
N ARG A 44 -3.77 -11.39 -17.98
CA ARG A 44 -3.14 -10.09 -17.72
C ARG A 44 -3.61 -9.07 -18.75
N LEU A 45 -3.35 -7.79 -18.53
CA LEU A 45 -3.52 -6.78 -19.58
C LEU A 45 -2.52 -6.97 -20.76
N PRO A 46 -2.95 -6.73 -22.02
CA PRO A 46 -2.06 -6.82 -23.17
C PRO A 46 -1.01 -5.71 -23.18
N ARG A 47 0.20 -6.01 -23.67
CA ARG A 47 1.24 -4.99 -23.93
C ARG A 47 1.03 -4.33 -25.29
N SER A 48 1.72 -3.23 -25.54
CA SER A 48 1.67 -2.54 -26.84
C SER A 48 2.04 -3.49 -27.99
N GLY A 49 1.14 -3.63 -28.97
CA GLY A 49 1.31 -4.50 -30.14
C GLY A 49 0.90 -5.97 -29.93
N GLU A 50 0.39 -6.31 -28.75
CA GLU A 50 0.00 -7.67 -28.41
C GLU A 50 -1.51 -7.91 -28.57
N THR A 51 -1.86 -9.14 -28.95
CA THR A 51 -3.23 -9.66 -28.89
C THR A 51 -3.24 -10.87 -27.96
N ILE A 52 -4.11 -10.84 -26.95
CA ILE A 52 -4.32 -11.97 -26.03
C ILE A 52 -5.73 -12.53 -26.19
N MET A 53 -5.91 -13.79 -25.79
CA MET A 53 -7.21 -14.42 -25.67
C MET A 53 -7.70 -14.31 -24.23
N THR A 54 -9.01 -14.26 -24.03
CA THR A 54 -9.62 -14.36 -22.70
C THR A 54 -9.40 -15.77 -22.15
N ARG A 55 -9.28 -15.93 -20.82
CA ARG A 55 -9.09 -17.28 -20.24
C ARG A 55 -10.40 -18.07 -20.27
N ILE A 56 -11.51 -17.37 -20.04
CA ILE A 56 -12.86 -17.93 -20.13
C ILE A 56 -13.43 -17.58 -21.52
N PRO A 57 -13.75 -18.59 -22.37
CA PRO A 57 -14.26 -18.34 -23.72
C PRO A 57 -15.59 -17.58 -23.80
N ASP A 58 -16.45 -17.72 -22.79
CA ASP A 58 -17.76 -17.06 -22.68
C ASP A 58 -17.78 -15.89 -21.68
N THR A 59 -16.63 -15.24 -21.49
CA THR A 59 -16.57 -13.93 -20.83
C THR A 59 -17.20 -12.83 -21.70
N GLY A 60 -17.37 -11.62 -21.16
CA GLY A 60 -17.95 -10.48 -21.87
C GLY A 60 -19.42 -10.26 -21.52
N LYS A 61 -19.85 -10.72 -20.34
CA LYS A 61 -21.22 -10.47 -19.86
C LYS A 61 -21.39 -8.97 -19.63
N CYS A 62 -22.44 -8.43 -20.23
CA CYS A 62 -22.84 -7.04 -20.05
C CYS A 62 -23.78 -6.92 -18.85
N ILE A 63 -23.43 -6.08 -17.89
CA ILE A 63 -24.17 -5.84 -16.65
C ILE A 63 -24.42 -4.34 -16.51
N PRO A 64 -25.64 -3.90 -16.14
CA PRO A 64 -25.88 -2.50 -15.78
C PRO A 64 -25.00 -2.06 -14.61
N GLY A 65 -24.39 -0.88 -14.75
CA GLY A 65 -23.53 -0.27 -13.74
C GLY A 65 -23.38 1.24 -13.94
N GLY A 66 -22.21 1.76 -13.58
CA GLY A 66 -21.96 3.20 -13.43
C GLY A 66 -22.29 3.70 -12.02
N LYS A 67 -21.43 4.55 -11.47
CA LYS A 67 -21.49 4.92 -10.04
C LYS A 67 -22.82 5.57 -9.66
N GLY A 68 -23.34 6.44 -10.51
CA GLY A 68 -24.65 7.08 -10.29
C GLY A 68 -25.80 6.07 -10.25
N ALA A 69 -25.87 5.19 -11.25
CA ALA A 69 -26.90 4.15 -11.29
C ALA A 69 -26.79 3.17 -10.12
N ASN A 70 -25.57 2.76 -9.74
CA ASN A 70 -25.34 1.91 -8.57
C ASN A 70 -25.85 2.56 -7.29
N GLN A 71 -25.54 3.84 -7.07
CA GLN A 71 -26.01 4.59 -5.90
C GLN A 71 -27.54 4.74 -5.89
N ALA A 72 -28.16 4.95 -7.05
CA ALA A 72 -29.61 5.06 -7.17
C ALA A 72 -30.32 3.72 -6.87
N VAL A 73 -29.85 2.61 -7.44
CA VAL A 73 -30.42 1.28 -7.18
C VAL A 73 -30.19 0.87 -5.72
N ALA A 74 -28.98 1.05 -5.19
CA ALA A 74 -28.70 0.75 -3.79
C ALA A 74 -29.63 1.56 -2.87
N SER A 75 -29.79 2.86 -3.12
CA SER A 75 -30.73 3.69 -2.37
C SER A 75 -32.16 3.15 -2.46
N ALA A 76 -32.61 2.72 -3.64
CA ALA A 76 -33.97 2.23 -3.82
C ALA A 76 -34.21 0.90 -3.09
N ARG A 77 -33.26 -0.05 -3.17
CA ARG A 77 -33.32 -1.33 -2.45
C ARG A 77 -33.25 -1.17 -0.93
N LEU A 78 -32.50 -0.18 -0.45
CA LEU A 78 -32.38 0.14 0.97
C LEU A 78 -33.58 0.95 1.50
N CYS A 79 -34.25 1.71 0.62
CA CYS A 79 -35.51 2.38 0.95
C CYS A 79 -36.73 1.45 0.81
N ALA A 80 -36.61 0.32 0.11
CA ALA A 80 -37.67 -0.66 -0.05
C ALA A 80 -38.20 -1.14 1.31
N GLY A 81 -39.53 -1.16 1.45
CA GLY A 81 -40.21 -1.53 2.71
C GLY A 81 -40.31 -0.39 3.73
N THR A 82 -39.66 0.76 3.50
CA THR A 82 -39.94 1.99 4.27
C THR A 82 -41.00 2.80 3.54
N ALA A 83 -42.08 3.21 4.22
CA ALA A 83 -43.12 4.05 3.61
C ALA A 83 -42.67 5.50 3.32
N ARG A 84 -41.38 5.79 3.44
CA ARG A 84 -40.86 7.15 3.68
C ARG A 84 -39.75 7.60 2.75
N CYS A 85 -39.35 6.80 1.76
CA CYS A 85 -38.26 7.18 0.87
C CYS A 85 -38.55 6.81 -0.60
N SER A 86 -38.26 7.75 -1.52
CA SER A 86 -38.29 7.53 -2.97
C SER A 86 -36.97 7.98 -3.59
N VAL A 87 -36.57 7.33 -4.69
CA VAL A 87 -35.30 7.63 -5.37
C VAL A 87 -35.58 8.13 -6.78
N GLN A 88 -34.97 9.24 -7.13
CA GLN A 88 -35.00 9.81 -8.47
C GLN A 88 -33.59 9.87 -9.04
N PHE A 89 -33.40 9.34 -10.24
CA PHE A 89 -32.15 9.39 -10.97
C PHE A 89 -32.24 10.35 -12.15
N VAL A 90 -31.24 11.23 -12.24
CA VAL A 90 -31.03 12.18 -13.31
C VAL A 90 -29.74 11.80 -14.03
N GLY A 91 -29.87 11.26 -15.23
CA GLY A 91 -28.73 10.94 -16.09
C GLY A 91 -29.04 11.20 -17.55
N GLN A 92 -28.08 10.86 -18.42
CA GLN A 92 -28.24 10.95 -19.87
C GLN A 92 -28.12 9.55 -20.47
N PHE A 93 -29.21 9.05 -21.07
CA PHE A 93 -29.22 7.77 -21.76
C PHE A 93 -28.76 7.90 -23.22
N GLY A 94 -28.07 6.90 -23.76
CA GLY A 94 -27.66 6.87 -25.16
C GLY A 94 -28.81 6.60 -26.15
N GLY A 95 -28.47 6.65 -27.43
CA GLY A 95 -29.32 6.26 -28.57
C GLY A 95 -29.09 4.82 -29.06
N ASP A 96 -28.40 3.99 -28.28
CA ASP A 96 -28.01 2.63 -28.66
C ASP A 96 -28.83 1.52 -27.97
N GLY A 97 -28.54 0.26 -28.31
CA GLY A 97 -29.24 -0.90 -27.76
C GLY A 97 -29.08 -1.09 -26.25
N HIS A 98 -28.02 -0.54 -25.64
CA HIS A 98 -27.80 -0.61 -24.20
C HIS A 98 -28.77 0.29 -23.43
N ALA A 99 -29.15 1.43 -23.99
CA ALA A 99 -30.00 2.41 -23.32
C ALA A 99 -31.33 1.81 -22.83
N THR A 100 -31.96 0.92 -23.63
CA THR A 100 -33.20 0.25 -23.25
C THR A 100 -33.03 -0.64 -22.01
N ALA A 101 -31.97 -1.46 -21.98
CA ALA A 101 -31.68 -2.35 -20.85
C ALA A 101 -31.34 -1.56 -19.58
N LEU A 102 -30.58 -0.48 -19.71
CA LEU A 102 -30.22 0.42 -18.61
C LEU A 102 -31.45 1.11 -18.02
N ARG A 103 -32.35 1.63 -18.87
CA ARG A 103 -33.63 2.22 -18.42
C ARG A 103 -34.50 1.20 -17.70
N GLN A 104 -34.66 0.02 -18.30
CA GLN A 104 -35.50 -1.04 -17.73
C GLN A 104 -34.99 -1.48 -16.36
N THR A 105 -33.67 -1.61 -16.20
CA THR A 105 -33.06 -1.95 -14.90
C THR A 105 -33.45 -0.94 -13.82
N LEU A 106 -33.31 0.37 -14.07
CA LEU A 106 -33.69 1.39 -13.09
C LEU A 106 -35.19 1.37 -12.76
N ILE A 107 -36.05 1.15 -13.77
CA ILE A 107 -37.50 1.05 -13.59
C ILE A 107 -37.88 -0.18 -12.74
N ASP A 108 -37.25 -1.32 -13.00
CA ASP A 108 -37.50 -2.56 -12.27
C ASP A 108 -37.13 -2.42 -10.79
N GLU A 109 -36.01 -1.72 -10.53
CA GLU A 109 -35.52 -1.34 -9.20
C GLU A 109 -36.27 -0.17 -8.55
N LYS A 110 -37.38 0.30 -9.16
CA LYS A 110 -38.24 1.37 -8.64
C LYS A 110 -37.56 2.74 -8.50
N VAL A 111 -36.56 3.02 -9.34
CA VAL A 111 -35.93 4.33 -9.45
C VAL A 111 -36.72 5.19 -10.46
N ASP A 112 -37.14 6.39 -10.05
CA ASP A 112 -37.78 7.35 -10.94
C ASP A 112 -36.75 7.96 -11.90
N ILE A 113 -36.92 7.75 -13.20
CA ILE A 113 -36.06 8.29 -14.26
C ILE A 113 -36.76 9.34 -15.14
N SER A 114 -37.93 9.84 -14.72
CA SER A 114 -38.79 10.74 -15.51
C SER A 114 -38.11 12.03 -15.95
N VAL A 115 -37.09 12.46 -15.22
CA VAL A 115 -36.31 13.70 -15.44
C VAL A 115 -34.97 13.45 -16.14
N SER A 116 -34.65 12.20 -16.48
CA SER A 116 -33.44 11.85 -17.19
C SER A 116 -33.55 12.15 -18.69
N GLY A 117 -32.45 12.64 -19.27
CA GLY A 117 -32.37 12.97 -20.69
C GLY A 117 -32.03 11.76 -21.57
N GLN A 118 -32.13 11.97 -22.88
CA GLN A 118 -31.66 11.03 -23.89
C GLN A 118 -30.85 11.79 -24.94
N HIS A 119 -29.73 11.21 -25.34
CA HIS A 119 -28.91 11.74 -26.42
C HIS A 119 -28.86 10.73 -27.58
N ASN A 120 -29.64 10.99 -28.62
CA ASN A 120 -29.81 10.05 -29.74
C ASN A 120 -28.52 9.81 -30.54
N ASP A 121 -27.63 10.80 -30.61
CA ASP A 121 -26.37 10.69 -31.38
C ASP A 121 -25.16 10.19 -30.55
N LYS A 122 -25.36 9.80 -29.29
CA LYS A 122 -24.28 9.30 -28.42
C LYS A 122 -24.61 7.88 -27.97
N THR A 123 -23.58 7.06 -27.85
CA THR A 123 -23.69 5.74 -27.23
C THR A 123 -23.92 5.90 -25.73
N SER A 124 -24.51 4.90 -25.10
CA SER A 124 -24.56 4.80 -23.63
C SER A 124 -23.12 4.77 -23.08
N GLY A 125 -22.97 5.17 -21.81
CA GLY A 125 -21.72 4.94 -21.10
C GLY A 125 -21.39 3.44 -21.03
N GLN A 126 -20.11 3.11 -20.99
CA GLN A 126 -19.65 1.72 -20.91
C GLN A 126 -18.47 1.61 -19.96
N GLY A 127 -18.45 0.57 -19.13
CA GLY A 127 -17.26 0.16 -18.39
C GLY A 127 -16.67 -1.10 -19.02
N LEU A 128 -15.38 -1.14 -19.25
CA LEU A 128 -14.66 -2.36 -19.61
C LEU A 128 -13.90 -2.81 -18.37
N VAL A 129 -14.36 -3.88 -17.73
CA VAL A 129 -13.80 -4.40 -16.49
C VAL A 129 -12.98 -5.64 -16.81
N PHE A 130 -11.67 -5.57 -16.57
CA PHE A 130 -10.73 -6.67 -16.77
C PHE A 130 -10.50 -7.39 -15.45
N LEU A 131 -10.87 -8.67 -15.39
CA LEU A 131 -10.62 -9.54 -14.23
C LEU A 131 -9.38 -10.39 -14.50
N GLU A 132 -8.33 -10.21 -13.70
CA GLU A 132 -7.04 -10.91 -13.83
C GLU A 132 -6.93 -12.13 -12.90
N GLU A 133 -5.97 -13.04 -13.16
CA GLU A 133 -5.81 -14.29 -12.41
C GLU A 133 -5.53 -14.13 -10.91
N ALA A 134 -4.90 -13.01 -10.53
CA ALA A 134 -4.58 -12.69 -9.16
C ALA A 134 -5.74 -12.03 -8.38
N GLY A 135 -6.93 -11.91 -8.99
CA GLY A 135 -8.07 -11.19 -8.40
C GLY A 135 -7.96 -9.67 -8.51
N THR A 136 -6.95 -9.14 -9.21
CA THR A 136 -6.85 -7.71 -9.51
C THR A 136 -7.89 -7.31 -10.55
N VAL A 137 -8.49 -6.14 -10.34
CA VAL A 137 -9.52 -5.58 -11.21
C VAL A 137 -9.00 -4.27 -11.80
N SER A 138 -8.92 -4.21 -13.12
CA SER A 138 -8.63 -2.98 -13.87
C SER A 138 -9.87 -2.57 -14.66
N SER A 139 -10.15 -1.27 -14.77
CA SER A 139 -11.30 -0.82 -15.56
C SER A 139 -11.01 0.41 -16.42
N VAL A 140 -11.70 0.48 -17.55
CA VAL A 140 -11.72 1.64 -18.46
C VAL A 140 -13.15 2.09 -18.63
N VAL A 141 -13.43 3.37 -18.39
CA VAL A 141 -14.76 3.95 -18.56
C VAL A 141 -14.81 4.77 -19.86
N ILE A 142 -15.78 4.44 -20.70
CA ILE A 142 -16.17 5.19 -21.89
C ILE A 142 -17.37 6.05 -21.51
N GLY A 143 -17.18 7.37 -21.42
CA GLY A 143 -18.20 8.28 -20.91
C GLY A 143 -19.51 8.32 -21.72
N GLY A 144 -19.48 8.10 -23.03
CA GLY A 144 -20.69 8.04 -23.87
C GLY A 144 -21.63 9.24 -23.66
N SER A 145 -22.91 8.96 -23.42
CA SER A 145 -23.94 9.96 -23.10
C SER A 145 -23.72 10.65 -21.75
N ASN A 146 -22.98 10.06 -20.80
CA ASN A 146 -22.73 10.64 -19.48
C ASN A 146 -21.94 11.95 -19.53
N VAL A 147 -21.21 12.23 -20.63
CA VAL A 147 -20.51 13.51 -20.83
C VAL A 147 -21.33 14.55 -21.61
N ALA A 148 -22.45 14.14 -22.20
CA ALA A 148 -23.25 14.95 -23.12
C ALA A 148 -24.47 15.56 -22.42
N TRP A 149 -24.20 16.46 -21.48
CA TRP A 149 -25.24 17.21 -20.77
C TRP A 149 -25.56 18.55 -21.46
N PRO A 150 -26.82 19.02 -21.41
CA PRO A 150 -27.13 20.39 -21.81
C PRO A 150 -26.58 21.41 -20.81
N ASP A 151 -26.45 22.66 -21.25
CA ASP A 151 -25.85 23.72 -20.43
C ASP A 151 -26.81 24.33 -19.41
N ASN A 152 -28.12 24.10 -19.54
CA ASN A 152 -29.11 24.58 -18.58
C ASN A 152 -29.40 23.55 -17.49
N ILE A 153 -29.66 24.05 -16.28
CA ILE A 153 -29.87 23.21 -15.08
C ILE A 153 -31.35 22.99 -14.77
N ASP A 154 -32.24 23.52 -15.61
CA ASP A 154 -33.69 23.47 -15.40
C ASP A 154 -34.20 22.03 -15.35
N LEU A 155 -33.48 21.08 -15.96
CA LEU A 155 -33.80 19.64 -15.94
C LEU A 155 -34.01 19.09 -14.53
N PHE A 156 -33.23 19.53 -13.55
CA PHE A 156 -33.27 18.96 -12.19
C PHE A 156 -33.37 20.01 -11.08
N ARG A 157 -33.22 21.31 -11.37
CA ARG A 157 -33.27 22.38 -10.35
C ARG A 157 -34.52 22.33 -9.48
N ASP A 158 -35.70 22.19 -10.08
CA ASP A 158 -36.96 22.18 -9.31
C ASP A 158 -37.15 20.89 -8.51
N HIS A 159 -36.62 19.77 -9.01
CA HIS A 159 -36.66 18.49 -8.32
C HIS A 159 -35.77 18.46 -7.08
N LEU A 160 -34.61 19.13 -7.16
CA LEU A 160 -33.67 19.27 -6.04
C LEU A 160 -34.26 20.03 -4.86
N LYS A 161 -35.15 21.01 -5.05
CA LYS A 161 -35.74 21.80 -3.95
C LYS A 161 -36.50 20.95 -2.93
N SER A 162 -37.00 19.79 -3.35
CA SER A 162 -37.77 18.85 -2.53
C SER A 162 -36.96 17.61 -2.10
N ALA A 163 -35.68 17.56 -2.43
CA ALA A 163 -34.83 16.43 -2.11
C ALA A 163 -34.40 16.46 -0.63
N ALA A 164 -34.34 15.28 -0.01
CA ALA A 164 -33.78 15.09 1.32
C ALA A 164 -32.24 15.01 1.28
N VAL A 165 -31.68 14.53 0.18
CA VAL A 165 -30.23 14.48 -0.07
C VAL A 165 -29.97 14.37 -1.58
N LEU A 166 -28.87 14.97 -2.03
CA LEU A 166 -28.32 14.85 -3.37
C LEU A 166 -27.06 13.97 -3.35
N LEU A 167 -27.02 12.93 -4.19
CA LEU A 167 -25.82 12.10 -4.42
C LEU A 167 -25.19 12.43 -5.77
N LEU A 168 -23.88 12.65 -5.75
CA LEU A 168 -23.05 12.98 -6.91
C LEU A 168 -21.80 12.09 -6.97
N GLN A 169 -21.23 11.94 -8.16
CA GLN A 169 -19.99 11.17 -8.42
C GLN A 169 -19.14 11.87 -9.48
N ARG A 170 -17.93 11.39 -9.77
CA ARG A 170 -17.03 12.03 -10.74
C ARG A 170 -16.95 11.32 -12.09
N GLU A 171 -18.06 10.76 -12.57
CA GLU A 171 -18.18 10.13 -13.91
C GLU A 171 -19.01 10.97 -14.90
N ILE A 172 -19.44 12.16 -14.49
CA ILE A 172 -20.09 13.17 -15.35
C ILE A 172 -19.27 14.47 -15.32
N PRO A 173 -19.47 15.40 -16.27
CA PRO A 173 -18.69 16.64 -16.32
C PRO A 173 -18.79 17.43 -15.01
N GLU A 174 -17.66 17.91 -14.49
CA GLU A 174 -17.61 18.65 -13.22
C GLU A 174 -18.55 19.87 -13.21
N ARG A 175 -18.76 20.53 -14.37
CA ARG A 175 -19.74 21.61 -14.49
C ARG A 175 -21.14 21.20 -14.04
N VAL A 176 -21.57 19.97 -14.33
CA VAL A 176 -22.90 19.46 -13.98
C VAL A 176 -22.97 19.20 -12.49
N ASN A 177 -21.94 18.59 -11.91
CA ASN A 177 -21.83 18.38 -10.46
C ASN A 177 -21.86 19.70 -9.69
N LEU A 178 -21.08 20.69 -10.12
CA LEU A 178 -21.06 22.04 -9.52
C LEU A 178 -22.43 22.70 -9.57
N LEU A 179 -23.10 22.63 -10.71
CA LEU A 179 -24.43 23.20 -10.90
C LEU A 179 -25.49 22.52 -10.03
N ALA A 180 -25.43 21.19 -9.90
CA ALA A 180 -26.33 20.43 -9.02
C ALA A 180 -26.05 20.73 -7.54
N ALA A 181 -24.78 20.74 -7.13
CA ALA A 181 -24.36 21.06 -5.78
C ALA A 181 -24.76 22.48 -5.38
N ALA A 182 -24.57 23.47 -6.27
CA ALA A 182 -24.98 24.85 -6.03
C ALA A 182 -26.50 25.00 -5.88
N ALA A 183 -27.27 24.30 -6.72
CA ALA A 183 -28.74 24.32 -6.62
C ALA A 183 -29.24 23.65 -5.34
N ALA A 184 -28.66 22.51 -4.95
CA ALA A 184 -28.99 21.82 -3.70
C ALA A 184 -28.61 22.66 -2.48
N HIS A 185 -27.40 23.26 -2.48
CA HIS A 185 -26.93 24.14 -1.42
C HIS A 185 -27.86 25.34 -1.23
N ALA A 186 -28.26 26.00 -2.32
CA ALA A 186 -29.22 27.11 -2.27
C ALA A 186 -30.60 26.71 -1.72
N ALA A 187 -30.96 25.43 -1.83
CA ALA A 187 -32.18 24.85 -1.27
C ALA A 187 -31.99 24.24 0.13
N ASN A 188 -30.80 24.35 0.74
CA ASN A 188 -30.42 23.70 2.00
C ASN A 188 -30.54 22.16 1.96
N VAL A 189 -30.35 21.56 0.80
CA VAL A 189 -30.32 20.11 0.63
C VAL A 189 -28.89 19.61 0.86
N PRO A 190 -28.68 18.63 1.76
CA PRO A 190 -27.39 18.00 1.95
C PRO A 190 -26.85 17.38 0.66
N VAL A 191 -25.58 17.62 0.36
CA VAL A 191 -24.90 17.09 -0.84
C VAL A 191 -23.84 16.11 -0.42
N PHE A 192 -23.90 14.90 -0.98
CA PHE A 192 -22.91 13.85 -0.80
C PHE A 192 -22.15 13.68 -2.11
N GLN A 193 -20.86 14.00 -2.11
CA GLN A 193 -19.99 13.86 -3.28
C GLN A 193 -19.07 12.66 -3.12
N ASP A 194 -19.30 11.63 -3.93
CA ASP A 194 -18.33 10.58 -4.18
C ASP A 194 -17.19 11.11 -5.05
N ILE A 195 -15.95 10.82 -4.68
CA ILE A 195 -14.76 11.20 -5.45
C ILE A 195 -14.44 10.21 -6.57
N GLY A 196 -15.03 9.02 -6.57
CA GLY A 196 -14.76 7.99 -7.58
C GLY A 196 -15.10 8.43 -9.01
N GLY A 197 -14.19 8.10 -9.95
CA GLY A 197 -14.32 8.38 -11.39
C GLY A 197 -13.10 9.13 -11.92
N GLU A 198 -13.23 10.45 -12.10
CA GLU A 198 -12.22 11.35 -12.65
C GLU A 198 -11.08 11.71 -11.67
N ASP A 199 -9.83 11.59 -12.13
CA ASP A 199 -8.62 11.86 -11.33
C ASP A 199 -8.16 13.32 -11.30
N ARG A 200 -8.79 14.23 -12.06
CA ARG A 200 -8.49 15.67 -11.99
C ARG A 200 -8.70 16.21 -10.56
N SER A 201 -8.02 17.31 -10.21
CA SER A 201 -8.26 17.99 -8.93
C SER A 201 -9.72 18.39 -8.76
N ILE A 202 -10.27 18.24 -7.56
CA ILE A 202 -11.57 18.84 -7.19
C ILE A 202 -11.37 20.33 -6.87
N SER A 203 -12.26 21.18 -7.36
CA SER A 203 -12.23 22.62 -7.06
C SER A 203 -12.63 22.94 -5.61
N ASP A 204 -12.06 24.01 -5.04
CA ASP A 204 -12.43 24.47 -3.69
C ASP A 204 -13.88 24.97 -3.64
N GLU A 205 -14.39 25.51 -4.76
CA GLU A 205 -15.80 25.86 -4.94
C GLU A 205 -16.71 24.63 -4.73
N MET A 206 -16.37 23.50 -5.35
CA MET A 206 -17.12 22.25 -5.15
C MET A 206 -17.04 21.79 -3.69
N LEU A 207 -15.86 21.81 -3.08
CA LEU A 207 -15.67 21.39 -1.68
C LEU A 207 -16.51 22.24 -0.71
N ALA A 208 -16.64 23.54 -0.95
CA ALA A 208 -17.45 24.44 -0.11
C ALA A 208 -18.97 24.17 -0.20
N LEU A 209 -19.44 23.60 -1.31
CA LEU A 209 -20.86 23.32 -1.54
C LEU A 209 -21.31 21.97 -0.95
N VAL A 210 -20.40 21.03 -0.74
CA VAL A 210 -20.73 19.66 -0.33
C VAL A 210 -20.86 19.49 1.19
N THR A 211 -21.82 18.68 1.63
CA THR A 211 -22.01 18.33 3.04
C THR A 211 -21.06 17.20 3.46
N PHE A 212 -20.94 16.18 2.60
CA PHE A 212 -20.00 15.08 2.75
C PHE A 212 -19.19 14.94 1.47
N VAL A 213 -17.87 14.90 1.59
CA VAL A 213 -16.98 14.42 0.53
C VAL A 213 -16.49 13.03 0.92
N SER A 214 -16.58 12.08 0.00
CA SER A 214 -16.28 10.67 0.30
C SER A 214 -15.32 10.04 -0.70
N PRO A 215 -14.00 10.10 -0.41
CA PRO A 215 -12.99 9.33 -1.13
C PRO A 215 -12.74 7.95 -0.48
N ASN A 216 -12.27 6.99 -1.26
CA ASN A 216 -11.48 5.88 -0.71
C ASN A 216 -10.02 6.31 -0.44
N LEU A 217 -9.20 5.42 0.12
CA LEU A 217 -7.80 5.71 0.44
C LEU A 217 -6.99 6.20 -0.78
N SER A 218 -7.08 5.47 -1.89
CA SER A 218 -6.34 5.81 -3.11
C SER A 218 -6.80 7.15 -3.70
N GLU A 219 -8.11 7.42 -3.67
CA GLU A 219 -8.71 8.68 -4.12
C GLU A 219 -8.32 9.84 -3.21
N LEU A 220 -8.24 9.60 -1.89
CA LEU A 220 -7.79 10.59 -0.91
C LEU A 220 -6.33 10.95 -1.13
N GLN A 221 -5.45 9.96 -1.35
CA GLN A 221 -4.05 10.17 -1.69
C GLN A 221 -3.92 10.99 -2.98
N ARG A 222 -4.64 10.62 -4.05
CA ARG A 222 -4.62 11.36 -5.32
C ARG A 222 -5.12 12.79 -5.17
N LEU A 223 -6.19 13.02 -4.42
CA LEU A 223 -6.74 14.37 -4.21
C LEU A 223 -5.85 15.28 -3.37
N THR A 224 -5.06 14.72 -2.46
CA THR A 224 -4.30 15.48 -1.47
C THR A 224 -2.80 15.51 -1.73
N GLY A 225 -2.26 14.53 -2.46
CA GLY A 225 -0.83 14.28 -2.60
C GLY A 225 -0.17 13.80 -1.29
N LEU A 226 -0.96 13.43 -0.28
CA LEU A 226 -0.50 12.95 1.02
C LEU A 226 -0.69 11.44 1.13
N PRO A 227 0.12 10.73 1.95
CA PRO A 227 -0.12 9.32 2.24
C PRO A 227 -1.46 9.13 2.97
N ALA A 228 -2.00 7.91 2.95
CA ALA A 228 -3.25 7.54 3.61
C ALA A 228 -3.19 6.08 4.12
N ASP A 229 -2.00 5.63 4.51
CA ASP A 229 -1.74 4.24 4.85
C ASP A 229 -2.11 3.96 6.30
N THR A 230 -1.92 4.94 7.19
CA THR A 230 -2.32 4.89 8.60
C THR A 230 -3.53 5.79 8.90
N ASP A 231 -4.25 5.52 9.99
CA ASP A 231 -5.39 6.36 10.41
C ASP A 231 -4.98 7.83 10.67
N ALA A 232 -3.77 8.06 11.16
CA ALA A 232 -3.22 9.40 11.35
C ALA A 232 -3.00 10.14 10.02
N GLU A 233 -2.51 9.44 8.99
CA GLU A 233 -2.32 9.99 7.65
C GLU A 233 -3.66 10.23 6.95
N VAL A 234 -4.60 9.28 7.05
CA VAL A 234 -5.98 9.45 6.57
C VAL A 234 -6.60 10.69 7.19
N LEU A 235 -6.44 10.88 8.50
CA LEU A 235 -6.94 12.06 9.20
C LEU A 235 -6.25 13.34 8.73
N ALA A 236 -4.93 13.34 8.53
CA ALA A 236 -4.19 14.50 8.05
C ALA A 236 -4.61 14.91 6.62
N ALA A 237 -4.80 13.92 5.73
CA ALA A 237 -5.29 14.12 4.38
C ALA A 237 -6.75 14.59 4.35
N ALA A 238 -7.62 14.00 5.18
CA ALA A 238 -8.99 14.46 5.36
C ALA A 238 -9.04 15.91 5.88
N ALA A 239 -8.20 16.26 6.86
CA ALA A 239 -8.10 17.61 7.38
C ALA A 239 -7.60 18.62 6.32
N MET A 240 -6.80 18.18 5.35
CA MET A 240 -6.44 19.03 4.20
C MET A 240 -7.66 19.36 3.34
N LEU A 241 -8.53 18.39 3.05
CA LEU A 241 -9.77 18.66 2.32
C LEU A 241 -10.70 19.60 3.10
N GLN A 242 -10.76 19.48 4.43
CA GLN A 242 -11.50 20.43 5.26
C GLN A 242 -10.93 21.85 5.18
N ARG A 243 -9.60 22.01 5.24
CA ARG A 243 -8.95 23.33 5.07
C ARG A 243 -9.24 23.96 3.70
N ARG A 244 -9.56 23.16 2.70
CA ARG A 244 -9.95 23.60 1.35
C ARG A 244 -11.45 23.86 1.18
N GLY A 245 -12.25 23.64 2.22
CA GLY A 245 -13.68 24.00 2.25
C GLY A 245 -14.64 22.83 2.50
N ALA A 246 -14.17 21.59 2.56
CA ALA A 246 -15.05 20.45 2.85
C ALA A 246 -15.57 20.50 4.29
N ARG A 247 -16.86 20.25 4.50
CA ARG A 247 -17.44 20.21 5.87
C ARG A 247 -17.15 18.88 6.56
N ASN A 248 -17.64 17.79 6.00
CA ASN A 248 -17.41 16.44 6.54
C ASN A 248 -16.67 15.59 5.50
N VAL A 249 -15.65 14.84 5.93
CA VAL A 249 -14.85 13.98 5.06
C VAL A 249 -15.01 12.53 5.50
N LEU A 250 -15.74 11.74 4.70
CA LEU A 250 -16.04 10.32 4.95
C LEU A 250 -15.13 9.43 4.12
N VAL A 251 -14.04 8.95 4.70
CA VAL A 251 -13.05 8.11 4.02
C VAL A 251 -13.39 6.63 4.17
N THR A 252 -13.59 5.92 3.06
CA THR A 252 -13.73 4.45 3.07
C THR A 252 -12.35 3.79 2.99
N ARG A 253 -12.13 2.77 3.82
CA ARG A 253 -10.82 2.13 4.05
C ARG A 253 -10.81 0.62 3.76
N GLY A 254 -11.69 0.15 2.87
CA GLY A 254 -11.82 -1.27 2.53
C GLY A 254 -12.10 -2.14 3.76
N GLU A 255 -11.27 -3.16 3.98
CA GLU A 255 -11.36 -4.06 5.13
C GLU A 255 -11.18 -3.36 6.50
N ARG A 256 -10.63 -2.14 6.52
CA ARG A 256 -10.50 -1.32 7.74
C ARG A 256 -11.75 -0.48 8.05
N GLY A 257 -12.84 -0.69 7.30
CA GLY A 257 -14.10 0.02 7.48
C GLY A 257 -14.06 1.46 6.99
N ALA A 258 -14.42 2.44 7.83
CA ALA A 258 -14.46 3.85 7.42
C ALA A 258 -14.10 4.81 8.55
N LEU A 259 -13.61 5.99 8.18
CA LEU A 259 -13.29 7.11 9.07
C LEU A 259 -14.09 8.35 8.62
N LEU A 260 -14.70 9.06 9.56
CA LEU A 260 -15.39 10.32 9.32
C LEU A 260 -14.75 11.43 10.16
N LEU A 261 -14.22 12.44 9.49
CA LEU A 261 -13.83 13.71 10.09
C LEU A 261 -15.01 14.69 9.95
N THR A 262 -15.61 15.07 11.08
CA THR A 262 -16.79 15.93 11.11
C THR A 262 -16.43 17.41 11.01
N ASP A 263 -17.40 18.23 10.62
CA ASP A 263 -17.26 19.70 10.56
C ASP A 263 -16.83 20.32 11.91
N SER A 264 -17.22 19.70 13.03
CA SER A 264 -16.81 20.10 14.37
C SER A 264 -15.38 19.66 14.76
N GLY A 265 -14.66 18.98 13.87
CA GLY A 265 -13.34 18.39 14.12
C GLY A 265 -13.38 17.06 14.88
N GLY A 266 -14.57 16.48 15.10
CA GLY A 266 -14.73 15.17 15.70
C GLY A 266 -14.31 14.05 14.74
N VAL A 267 -13.78 12.97 15.28
CA VAL A 267 -13.37 11.79 14.50
C VAL A 267 -14.23 10.60 14.91
N LEU A 268 -14.91 9.99 13.95
CA LEU A 268 -15.65 8.75 14.12
C LEU A 268 -15.03 7.67 13.24
N THR A 269 -14.94 6.45 13.76
CA THR A 269 -14.47 5.29 13.00
C THR A 269 -15.49 4.16 13.11
N THR A 270 -15.56 3.34 12.05
CA THR A 270 -16.25 2.06 12.07
C THR A 270 -15.31 1.01 11.49
N SER A 271 -15.31 -0.18 12.08
CA SER A 271 -14.69 -1.37 11.47
C SER A 271 -15.51 -1.83 10.27
N SER A 272 -14.92 -2.67 9.41
CA SER A 272 -15.68 -3.37 8.37
C SER A 272 -16.69 -4.33 9.00
N ALA A 273 -17.79 -4.56 8.30
CA ALA A 273 -18.72 -5.63 8.67
C ALA A 273 -18.19 -6.96 8.11
N ALA A 274 -18.45 -8.06 8.82
CA ALA A 274 -18.09 -9.39 8.35
C ALA A 274 -18.73 -9.68 7.00
N VAL A 275 -17.92 -10.10 6.03
CA VAL A 275 -18.40 -10.46 4.68
C VAL A 275 -19.22 -11.74 4.76
N PRO A 276 -20.50 -11.74 4.32
CA PRO A 276 -21.31 -12.95 4.30
C PRO A 276 -20.63 -14.07 3.51
N GLY A 277 -20.48 -15.25 4.12
CA GLY A 277 -19.77 -16.37 3.52
C GLY A 277 -18.24 -16.29 3.55
N GLY A 278 -17.67 -15.24 4.16
CA GLY A 278 -16.23 -15.13 4.48
C GLY A 278 -15.30 -14.92 3.28
N ARG A 279 -15.84 -14.61 2.09
CA ARG A 279 -15.03 -14.43 0.87
C ARG A 279 -15.51 -13.25 0.05
N ILE A 280 -14.58 -12.38 -0.34
CA ILE A 280 -14.80 -11.31 -1.33
C ILE A 280 -14.87 -11.96 -2.73
N LEU A 281 -15.97 -11.73 -3.45
CA LEU A 281 -16.18 -12.23 -4.81
C LEU A 281 -15.91 -11.18 -5.87
N ASP A 282 -16.34 -9.94 -5.64
CA ASP A 282 -16.22 -8.82 -6.57
C ASP A 282 -16.40 -7.51 -5.80
N GLU A 283 -15.47 -6.57 -5.92
CA GLU A 283 -15.54 -5.27 -5.23
C GLU A 283 -16.38 -4.23 -6.00
N THR A 284 -16.79 -4.55 -7.23
CA THR A 284 -17.51 -3.64 -8.12
C THR A 284 -18.83 -3.18 -7.51
N GLY A 285 -18.96 -1.86 -7.30
CA GLY A 285 -20.17 -1.24 -6.75
C GLY A 285 -20.28 -1.26 -5.21
N ALA A 286 -19.35 -1.88 -4.49
CA ALA A 286 -19.40 -1.91 -3.02
C ALA A 286 -19.24 -0.51 -2.39
N GLY A 287 -18.36 0.32 -2.96
CA GLY A 287 -18.19 1.72 -2.54
C GLY A 287 -19.42 2.59 -2.81
N ASP A 288 -20.12 2.32 -3.92
CA ASP A 288 -21.38 3.00 -4.27
C ASP A 288 -22.50 2.59 -3.30
N SER A 289 -22.58 1.30 -3.00
CA SER A 289 -23.50 0.72 -2.01
C SER A 289 -23.31 1.33 -0.63
N PHE A 290 -22.05 1.43 -0.17
CA PHE A 290 -21.70 2.06 1.10
C PHE A 290 -22.22 3.51 1.18
N ARG A 291 -21.96 4.31 0.16
CA ARG A 291 -22.34 5.74 0.13
C ARG A 291 -23.86 5.91 0.08
N ALA A 292 -24.55 5.09 -0.71
CA ALA A 292 -26.02 5.06 -0.74
C ALA A 292 -26.60 4.70 0.63
N ALA A 293 -26.08 3.65 1.28
CA ALA A 293 -26.53 3.24 2.61
C ALA A 293 -26.29 4.29 3.68
N PHE A 294 -25.13 4.96 3.65
CA PHE A 294 -24.87 6.09 4.53
C PHE A 294 -25.90 7.20 4.33
N ALA A 295 -26.18 7.57 3.08
CA ALA A 295 -27.14 8.61 2.76
C ALA A 295 -28.57 8.26 3.19
N VAL A 296 -29.01 7.01 2.96
CA VAL A 296 -30.32 6.51 3.43
C VAL A 296 -30.43 6.60 4.95
N ALA A 297 -29.44 6.09 5.68
CA ALA A 297 -29.42 6.16 7.14
C ALA A 297 -29.38 7.61 7.66
N PHE A 298 -28.66 8.49 6.95
CA PHE A 298 -28.56 9.91 7.28
C PHE A 298 -29.91 10.64 7.13
N ILE A 299 -30.65 10.42 6.04
CA ILE A 299 -31.97 11.04 5.87
C ILE A 299 -33.04 10.43 6.79
N GLU A 300 -32.84 9.19 7.26
CA GLU A 300 -33.65 8.58 8.32
C GLU A 300 -33.38 9.21 9.71
N GLY A 301 -32.40 10.11 9.82
CA GLY A 301 -32.07 10.82 11.06
C GLY A 301 -31.27 9.97 12.05
N ARG A 302 -30.61 8.90 11.59
CA ARG A 302 -29.76 8.08 12.46
C ARG A 302 -28.50 8.85 12.89
N PRO A 303 -27.93 8.57 14.07
CA PRO A 303 -26.62 9.09 14.46
C PRO A 303 -25.54 8.71 13.44
N LEU A 304 -24.55 9.58 13.21
CA LEU A 304 -23.49 9.36 12.21
C LEU A 304 -22.77 8.02 12.35
N ALA A 305 -22.52 7.57 13.59
CA ALA A 305 -21.90 6.28 13.86
C ALA A 305 -22.80 5.10 13.38
N GLU A 306 -24.11 5.21 13.52
CA GLU A 306 -25.05 4.20 13.00
C GLU A 306 -25.16 4.26 11.48
N CYS A 307 -25.09 5.45 10.87
CA CYS A 307 -24.99 5.58 9.42
C CYS A 307 -23.75 4.85 8.88
N MET A 308 -22.59 5.02 9.53
CA MET A 308 -21.35 4.33 9.15
C MET A 308 -21.45 2.81 9.30
N ARG A 309 -22.06 2.31 10.37
CA ARG A 309 -22.26 0.85 10.57
C ARG A 309 -23.20 0.25 9.53
N PHE A 310 -24.31 0.92 9.24
CA PHE A 310 -25.26 0.47 8.21
C PHE A 310 -24.61 0.48 6.81
N ALA A 311 -23.81 1.51 6.52
CA ALA A 311 -23.03 1.60 5.31
C ALA A 311 -21.99 0.47 5.18
N ALA A 312 -21.26 0.17 6.26
CA ALA A 312 -20.30 -0.92 6.30
C ALA A 312 -20.95 -2.29 6.03
N ALA A 313 -22.14 -2.54 6.60
CA ALA A 313 -22.92 -3.75 6.32
C ALA A 313 -23.33 -3.85 4.84
N SER A 314 -23.77 -2.74 4.24
CA SER A 314 -24.14 -2.71 2.82
C SER A 314 -22.95 -3.01 1.90
N GLY A 315 -21.79 -2.42 2.18
CA GLY A 315 -20.55 -2.71 1.46
C GLY A 315 -20.10 -4.17 1.60
N ALA A 316 -20.17 -4.73 2.81
CA ALA A 316 -19.76 -6.11 3.07
C ALA A 316 -20.64 -7.16 2.34
N ILE A 317 -21.95 -6.89 2.18
CA ILE A 317 -22.83 -7.77 1.41
C ILE A 317 -22.58 -7.61 -0.10
N ALA A 318 -22.33 -6.38 -0.57
CA ALA A 318 -22.03 -6.14 -1.98
C ALA A 318 -20.77 -6.89 -2.42
N VAL A 319 -19.68 -6.85 -1.62
CA VAL A 319 -18.44 -7.57 -1.97
C VAL A 319 -18.58 -9.09 -1.97
N SER A 320 -19.63 -9.65 -1.35
CA SER A 320 -19.87 -11.09 -1.29
C SER A 320 -20.61 -11.64 -2.52
N ARG A 321 -20.87 -10.81 -3.55
CA ARG A 321 -21.65 -11.15 -4.75
C ARG A 321 -20.97 -10.59 -5.99
N VAL A 322 -21.22 -11.19 -7.15
CA VAL A 322 -20.62 -10.76 -8.42
C VAL A 322 -21.49 -9.69 -9.10
N GLY A 323 -20.85 -8.64 -9.61
CA GLY A 323 -21.40 -7.63 -10.50
C GLY A 323 -22.01 -6.43 -9.78
N ALA A 324 -21.94 -5.24 -10.40
CA ALA A 324 -22.39 -3.96 -9.89
C ALA A 324 -23.84 -3.95 -9.34
N VAL A 325 -24.83 -3.61 -10.15
CA VAL A 325 -26.25 -3.62 -9.73
C VAL A 325 -26.71 -4.97 -9.14
N PRO A 326 -26.32 -6.13 -9.69
CA PRO A 326 -26.72 -7.43 -9.12
C PRO A 326 -26.23 -7.70 -7.69
N SER A 327 -25.09 -7.14 -7.26
CA SER A 327 -24.55 -7.37 -5.92
C SER A 327 -25.24 -6.55 -4.83
N LEU A 328 -25.89 -5.44 -5.18
CA LEU A 328 -26.39 -4.47 -4.19
C LEU A 328 -27.43 -5.11 -3.23
N PRO A 329 -27.30 -4.95 -1.91
CA PRO A 329 -28.19 -5.61 -0.96
C PRO A 329 -29.56 -4.95 -0.86
N PHE A 330 -30.53 -5.71 -0.35
CA PHE A 330 -31.79 -5.17 0.16
C PHE A 330 -31.65 -4.76 1.63
N ARG A 331 -32.56 -3.87 2.07
CA ARG A 331 -32.58 -3.31 3.43
C ARG A 331 -32.50 -4.36 4.53
N GLU A 332 -33.33 -5.39 4.45
CA GLU A 332 -33.44 -6.44 5.47
C GLU A 332 -32.11 -7.17 5.68
N GLU A 333 -31.34 -7.40 4.62
CA GLU A 333 -30.05 -8.08 4.66
C GLU A 333 -29.04 -7.24 5.45
N CYS A 334 -29.01 -5.92 5.21
CA CYS A 334 -28.15 -4.99 5.93
C CYS A 334 -28.53 -4.91 7.42
N GLU A 335 -29.82 -4.84 7.73
CA GLU A 335 -30.29 -4.77 9.13
C GLU A 335 -30.00 -6.06 9.90
N GLN A 336 -30.12 -7.22 9.26
CA GLN A 336 -29.75 -8.50 9.87
C GLN A 336 -28.25 -8.54 10.21
N LEU A 337 -27.39 -8.11 9.28
CA LEU A 337 -25.94 -8.10 9.50
C LEU A 337 -25.54 -7.14 10.65
N VAL A 338 -26.14 -5.94 10.72
CA VAL A 338 -25.89 -4.99 11.82
C VAL A 338 -26.30 -5.57 13.19
N LYS A 339 -27.40 -6.34 13.26
CA LYS A 339 -27.85 -6.97 14.52
C LYS A 339 -26.88 -8.05 15.00
N THR A 340 -26.29 -8.82 14.09
CA THR A 340 -25.30 -9.86 14.44
C THR A 340 -24.05 -9.24 15.09
N ILE A 341 -23.56 -8.11 14.56
CA ILE A 341 -22.41 -7.36 15.09
C ILE A 341 -22.65 -6.86 16.53
N SER A 342 -23.90 -6.47 16.84
CA SER A 342 -24.28 -5.94 18.15
C SER A 342 -24.37 -7.05 19.22
N ASN A 343 -24.65 -8.29 18.85
CA ASN A 343 -24.79 -9.42 19.78
C ASN A 343 -23.45 -10.11 20.13
N GLU A 344 -22.44 -10.03 19.25
CA GLU A 344 -21.10 -10.61 19.50
C GLU A 344 -20.27 -9.74 20.45
N SER A 345 -20.44 -8.42 20.38
CA SER A 345 -19.78 -7.46 21.27
C SER A 345 -20.25 -7.56 22.74
N GLU A 346 -21.48 -8.03 22.99
CA GLU A 346 -22.00 -8.26 24.35
C GLU A 346 -21.59 -9.62 24.95
N ARG A 347 -21.21 -10.62 24.14
CA ARG A 347 -20.81 -11.96 24.61
C ARG A 347 -19.33 -12.07 25.00
N GLY A 348 -18.47 -11.19 24.48
CA GLY A 348 -17.03 -11.18 24.79
C GLY A 348 -16.66 -10.72 26.21
N ALA A 349 -17.61 -10.18 26.99
CA ALA A 349 -17.35 -9.58 28.30
C ALA A 349 -17.46 -10.54 29.51
N CYS A 350 -17.78 -11.83 29.30
CA CYS A 350 -18.30 -12.70 30.39
C CYS A 350 -17.53 -14.00 30.71
N HIS A 351 -16.31 -14.23 30.24
CA HIS A 351 -15.54 -15.41 30.68
C HIS A 351 -14.10 -15.09 31.08
N GLY A 352 -13.96 -14.71 32.35
CA GLY A 352 -12.73 -14.88 33.11
C GLY A 352 -12.89 -16.01 34.14
N ALA A 353 -11.75 -16.60 34.50
CA ALA A 353 -11.46 -17.50 35.61
C ALA A 353 -11.96 -18.95 35.51
N ASP A 354 -11.04 -19.90 35.30
CA ASP A 354 -10.63 -20.90 36.31
C ASP A 354 -9.87 -22.09 35.68
N GLU A 355 -8.68 -22.37 36.24
CA GLU A 355 -8.10 -23.68 36.58
C GLU A 355 -6.58 -23.85 36.27
N GLU A 356 -5.92 -24.46 37.26
CA GLU A 356 -4.50 -24.43 37.61
C GLU A 356 -3.80 -25.78 37.21
N PRO A 357 -2.54 -26.10 37.60
CA PRO A 357 -1.48 -26.43 36.64
C PRO A 357 -0.97 -27.88 36.73
N HIS A 358 -0.34 -28.38 35.66
CA HIS A 358 0.45 -29.61 35.72
C HIS A 358 1.75 -29.56 34.92
N GLY A 359 2.85 -29.87 35.61
CA GLY A 359 3.85 -30.79 35.09
C GLY A 359 5.20 -30.20 34.68
N VAL A 360 6.05 -29.91 35.67
CA VAL A 360 7.50 -29.73 35.52
C VAL A 360 8.13 -30.97 34.88
N LEU A 361 8.88 -30.79 33.79
CA LEU A 361 10.01 -31.65 33.45
C LEU A 361 11.23 -30.79 33.10
N SER A 362 12.16 -30.82 34.04
CA SER A 362 13.51 -30.27 34.03
C SER A 362 14.36 -30.85 32.90
N GLY A 363 15.07 -29.97 32.19
CA GLY A 363 16.07 -30.30 31.19
C GLY A 363 17.01 -29.13 30.95
N ASP A 364 17.67 -28.69 32.02
CA ASP A 364 18.62 -27.58 32.05
C ASP A 364 19.89 -27.88 31.23
N LYS A 365 20.19 -27.02 30.26
CA LYS A 365 21.56 -26.67 29.84
C LYS A 365 21.62 -25.19 29.46
N GLY A 366 21.67 -24.37 30.50
CA GLY A 366 22.42 -23.11 30.64
C GLY A 366 22.80 -22.33 29.37
N LEU A 367 22.04 -21.27 29.11
CA LEU A 367 22.59 -20.02 28.58
C LEU A 367 22.90 -19.13 29.79
N GLN A 368 24.19 -18.83 29.98
CA GLN A 368 24.67 -17.98 31.05
C GLN A 368 24.08 -16.58 30.92
N GLN A 369 23.27 -16.18 31.91
CA GLN A 369 23.09 -14.78 32.27
C GLN A 369 24.35 -14.35 33.03
N ASP A 370 25.16 -13.48 32.44
CA ASP A 370 25.91 -12.47 33.20
C ASP A 370 26.43 -11.36 32.28
N GLY A 371 26.10 -10.12 32.63
CA GLY A 371 26.58 -8.90 31.98
C GLY A 371 25.48 -7.85 31.82
N GLY A 372 25.32 -6.98 32.83
CA GLY A 372 24.33 -5.91 32.84
C GLY A 372 24.34 -5.06 31.57
N LEU A 373 23.16 -4.90 30.96
CA LEU A 373 22.93 -4.09 29.76
C LEU A 373 22.36 -2.73 30.15
N ASP A 374 23.14 -1.95 30.89
CA ASP A 374 22.98 -0.50 30.90
C ASP A 374 23.57 0.06 29.58
N GLU A 375 22.73 0.76 28.82
CA GLU A 375 23.02 1.48 27.55
C GLU A 375 23.44 0.65 26.31
N ILE A 376 22.50 -0.03 25.63
CA ILE A 376 22.65 -0.24 24.17
C ILE A 376 22.45 1.12 23.49
N LYS A 377 23.54 1.90 23.33
CA LYS A 377 23.55 3.11 22.51
C LYS A 377 23.29 2.73 21.05
N PHE A 378 22.59 3.58 20.31
CA PHE A 378 22.46 3.45 18.86
C PHE A 378 23.83 3.73 18.21
N VAL A 379 24.60 2.68 17.90
CA VAL A 379 25.97 2.75 17.37
C VAL A 379 26.12 2.45 15.85
N PRO A 380 25.14 1.96 15.06
CA PRO A 380 25.48 1.56 13.69
C PRO A 380 25.89 2.73 12.80
N ARG A 381 27.01 2.53 12.10
CA ARG A 381 27.44 3.39 10.99
C ARG A 381 26.79 2.88 9.72
N PHE A 382 26.13 3.76 8.98
CA PHE A 382 25.42 3.41 7.77
C PHE A 382 26.14 3.93 6.52
N SER A 383 26.07 3.14 5.45
CA SER A 383 26.28 3.60 4.08
C SER A 383 24.95 3.77 3.34
N SER A 384 25.02 4.35 2.15
CA SER A 384 23.93 4.41 1.18
C SER A 384 24.50 4.13 -0.20
N ARG A 385 23.67 3.58 -1.10
CA ARG A 385 24.03 3.27 -2.49
C ARG A 385 24.57 4.50 -3.22
N LEU A 386 25.87 4.53 -3.55
CA LEU A 386 26.49 5.69 -4.22
C LEU A 386 25.86 5.99 -5.59
N ASN A 387 25.46 4.96 -6.33
CA ASN A 387 24.83 5.12 -7.63
C ASN A 387 23.47 5.84 -7.56
N ALA A 388 22.77 5.83 -6.42
CA ALA A 388 21.52 6.56 -6.23
C ALA A 388 21.73 8.09 -6.36
N MET A 389 22.95 8.58 -6.07
CA MET A 389 23.26 10.00 -6.20
C MET A 389 23.19 10.53 -7.63
N LYS A 390 23.10 9.65 -8.64
CA LYS A 390 22.86 10.04 -10.05
C LYS A 390 21.44 10.58 -10.27
N ALA A 391 20.48 10.13 -9.49
CA ALA A 391 19.08 10.53 -9.63
C ALA A 391 18.89 12.01 -9.28
N ARG A 392 17.88 12.64 -9.89
CA ARG A 392 17.49 14.03 -9.65
C ARG A 392 18.71 14.98 -9.63
N SER A 393 19.53 14.91 -10.69
CA SER A 393 20.79 15.68 -10.77
C SER A 393 20.57 17.19 -10.78
N GLU A 394 19.38 17.66 -11.14
CA GLU A 394 18.99 19.06 -11.05
C GLU A 394 18.89 19.60 -9.62
N LEU A 395 18.89 18.72 -8.62
CA LEU A 395 18.97 19.08 -7.19
C LEU A 395 20.42 19.21 -6.69
N TRP A 396 21.41 18.92 -7.54
CA TRP A 396 22.82 19.02 -7.19
C TRP A 396 23.41 20.35 -7.66
N GLU A 397 24.00 21.11 -6.73
CA GLU A 397 24.61 22.41 -7.02
C GLU A 397 26.05 22.29 -7.58
N GLY A 398 26.63 21.09 -7.60
CA GLY A 398 27.98 20.86 -8.09
C GLY A 398 28.07 20.90 -9.62
N GLN A 399 29.30 21.10 -10.12
CA GLN A 399 29.55 21.37 -11.53
C GLN A 399 29.40 20.14 -12.44
N SER A 400 29.45 18.93 -11.88
CA SER A 400 29.48 17.67 -12.61
C SER A 400 28.82 16.53 -11.80
N MET A 401 28.54 15.41 -12.47
CA MET A 401 28.00 14.17 -11.88
C MET A 401 29.02 13.03 -12.00
N SER A 402 30.27 13.30 -11.62
CA SER A 402 31.30 12.27 -11.50
C SER A 402 31.14 11.44 -10.23
N VAL A 403 31.87 10.33 -10.10
CA VAL A 403 31.93 9.53 -8.86
C VAL A 403 32.37 10.38 -7.67
N LEU A 404 33.32 11.29 -7.85
CA LEU A 404 33.79 12.17 -6.78
C LEU A 404 32.70 13.16 -6.36
N ASP A 405 31.90 13.65 -7.32
CA ASP A 405 30.74 14.49 -7.02
C ASP A 405 29.62 13.71 -6.33
N TRP A 406 29.43 12.43 -6.68
CA TRP A 406 28.48 11.56 -5.95
C TRP A 406 28.90 11.37 -4.50
N ILE A 407 30.20 11.21 -4.23
CA ILE A 407 30.74 11.13 -2.86
C ILE A 407 30.51 12.45 -2.12
N ALA A 408 30.81 13.59 -2.77
CA ALA A 408 30.55 14.90 -2.20
C ALA A 408 29.06 15.11 -1.88
N ARG A 409 28.15 14.66 -2.78
CA ARG A 409 26.71 14.69 -2.58
C ARG A 409 26.29 13.81 -1.40
N GLN A 410 26.85 12.61 -1.26
CA GLN A 410 26.60 11.78 -0.08
C GLN A 410 27.06 12.42 1.22
N GLY A 411 28.16 13.20 1.19
CA GLY A 411 28.63 13.98 2.33
C GLY A 411 27.61 15.01 2.85
N THR A 412 26.58 15.34 2.06
CA THR A 412 25.50 16.24 2.49
C THR A 412 24.39 15.52 3.28
N ILE A 413 24.35 14.18 3.26
CA ILE A 413 23.33 13.36 3.93
C ILE A 413 23.60 13.36 5.44
N ARG A 414 22.68 13.92 6.23
CA ARG A 414 22.85 13.98 7.68
C ARG A 414 22.78 12.59 8.31
N GLY A 415 23.83 12.24 9.07
CA GLY A 415 23.91 10.99 9.82
C GLY A 415 24.51 9.82 9.03
N LEU A 416 24.82 10.01 7.75
CA LEU A 416 25.58 9.02 6.99
C LEU A 416 27.04 9.00 7.47
N SER A 417 27.69 7.83 7.43
CA SER A 417 29.06 7.68 7.95
C SER A 417 29.97 6.86 7.04
N LEU A 418 29.41 6.17 6.06
CA LEU A 418 30.10 5.27 5.16
C LEU A 418 29.66 5.53 3.72
N VAL A 419 30.53 5.20 2.76
CA VAL A 419 30.19 5.11 1.34
C VAL A 419 30.62 3.76 0.79
N ASP A 420 29.71 3.13 0.04
CA ASP A 420 29.98 1.88 -0.65
C ASP A 420 30.30 2.15 -2.12
N LEU A 421 31.32 1.47 -2.64
CA LEU A 421 31.86 1.70 -3.97
C LEU A 421 31.71 0.46 -4.83
N ASN A 422 31.40 0.64 -6.11
CA ASN A 422 31.32 -0.45 -7.08
C ASN A 422 32.66 -0.60 -7.81
N PHE A 423 33.21 -1.80 -7.85
CA PHE A 423 34.44 -2.12 -8.57
C PHE A 423 34.17 -3.12 -9.71
N PRO A 424 34.67 -2.87 -10.95
CA PRO A 424 35.51 -1.74 -11.37
C PRO A 424 34.72 -0.50 -11.81
N GLU A 425 33.37 -0.54 -11.78
CA GLU A 425 32.48 0.47 -12.36
C GLU A 425 32.86 1.92 -12.03
N HIS A 426 33.17 2.21 -10.76
CA HIS A 426 33.49 3.57 -10.30
C HIS A 426 34.93 4.03 -10.62
N PHE A 427 35.82 3.12 -11.03
CA PHE A 427 37.24 3.39 -11.27
C PHE A 427 37.59 3.40 -12.77
N ASN A 428 36.60 3.45 -13.65
CA ASN A 428 36.81 3.44 -15.10
C ASN A 428 37.31 4.77 -15.66
N SER A 429 37.24 5.87 -14.89
CA SER A 429 37.75 7.18 -15.29
C SER A 429 39.19 7.38 -14.80
N PRO A 430 40.12 7.88 -15.62
CA PRO A 430 41.48 8.22 -15.19
C PRO A 430 41.54 9.25 -14.05
N GLN A 431 40.47 10.02 -13.87
CA GLN A 431 40.36 11.03 -12.82
C GLN A 431 39.94 10.44 -11.47
N VAL A 432 39.38 9.23 -11.44
CA VAL A 432 38.93 8.56 -10.21
C VAL A 432 39.99 7.56 -9.77
N THR A 433 41.10 8.10 -9.24
CA THR A 433 42.15 7.28 -8.62
C THR A 433 41.79 6.93 -7.18
N PRO A 434 42.38 5.87 -6.60
CA PRO A 434 42.17 5.55 -5.18
C PRO A 434 42.49 6.72 -4.25
N GLU A 435 43.55 7.49 -4.54
CA GLU A 435 43.92 8.68 -3.79
C GLU A 435 42.86 9.78 -3.89
N ALA A 436 42.30 10.00 -5.08
CA ALA A 436 41.24 10.98 -5.30
C ALA A 436 39.94 10.58 -4.56
N VAL A 437 39.61 9.28 -4.57
CA VAL A 437 38.48 8.75 -3.81
C VAL A 437 38.70 8.94 -2.31
N LEU A 438 39.85 8.56 -1.76
CA LEU A 438 40.16 8.75 -0.34
C LEU A 438 40.05 10.22 0.07
N HIS A 439 40.58 11.13 -0.75
CA HIS A 439 40.48 12.56 -0.50
C HIS A 439 39.02 13.06 -0.52
N ALA A 440 38.21 12.61 -1.49
CA ALA A 440 36.80 12.99 -1.57
C ALA A 440 35.98 12.44 -0.40
N VAL A 441 36.26 11.20 0.02
CA VAL A 441 35.62 10.55 1.18
C VAL A 441 35.95 11.30 2.46
N GLU A 442 37.22 11.65 2.67
CA GLU A 442 37.68 12.43 3.82
C GLU A 442 37.06 13.84 3.82
N ALA A 443 37.06 14.53 2.68
CA ALA A 443 36.46 15.85 2.53
C ALA A 443 34.94 15.85 2.80
N ALA A 444 34.26 14.73 2.47
CA ALA A 444 32.85 14.51 2.76
C ALA A 444 32.57 14.11 4.23
N GLY A 445 33.62 13.90 5.05
CA GLY A 445 33.47 13.42 6.43
C GLY A 445 32.98 11.98 6.55
N LEU A 446 33.19 11.18 5.50
CA LEU A 446 32.77 9.77 5.43
C LEU A 446 33.98 8.85 5.59
N ALA A 447 33.73 7.53 5.66
CA ALA A 447 34.76 6.51 5.44
C ALA A 447 34.28 5.50 4.40
N VAL A 448 35.18 4.66 3.89
CA VAL A 448 34.78 3.61 2.94
C VAL A 448 34.12 2.45 3.69
N GLY A 449 32.91 2.10 3.28
CA GLY A 449 32.13 0.99 3.81
C GLY A 449 32.59 -0.32 3.19
N VAL A 450 32.02 -0.71 2.06
CA VAL A 450 32.41 -1.93 1.33
C VAL A 450 32.70 -1.67 -0.15
N ILE A 451 33.44 -2.59 -0.76
CA ILE A 451 33.59 -2.66 -2.22
C ILE A 451 32.62 -3.71 -2.76
N ASN A 452 31.68 -3.29 -3.60
CA ASN A 452 30.74 -4.16 -4.28
C ASN A 452 31.27 -4.56 -5.65
N MET A 453 31.41 -5.87 -5.88
CA MET A 453 31.84 -6.37 -7.17
C MET A 453 30.77 -6.17 -8.25
N ARG A 454 31.18 -5.66 -9.41
CA ARG A 454 30.38 -5.58 -10.64
C ARG A 454 31.12 -6.29 -11.75
N TYR A 455 30.55 -7.38 -12.24
CA TYR A 455 31.12 -8.15 -13.34
C TYR A 455 30.70 -7.52 -14.69
N PRO A 456 31.63 -7.24 -15.62
CA PRO A 456 31.30 -6.80 -16.98
C PRO A 456 30.53 -7.84 -17.81
N SER A 457 29.85 -7.38 -18.86
CA SER A 457 28.98 -8.20 -19.73
C SER A 457 29.67 -9.36 -20.46
N GLN A 458 31.00 -9.38 -20.53
CA GLN A 458 31.76 -10.53 -21.01
C GLN A 458 31.49 -11.81 -20.19
N PHE A 459 31.05 -11.65 -18.93
CA PHE A 459 30.70 -12.73 -18.02
C PHE A 459 29.23 -13.17 -18.12
N ARG A 460 28.47 -12.73 -19.12
CA ARG A 460 27.02 -13.02 -19.26
C ARG A 460 26.60 -14.51 -19.29
N ARG A 461 27.56 -15.43 -19.36
CA ARG A 461 27.33 -16.90 -19.33
C ARG A 461 27.81 -17.54 -18.03
N GLY A 462 27.95 -16.74 -16.97
CA GLY A 462 28.62 -17.08 -15.72
C GLY A 462 29.93 -16.30 -15.58
N ALA A 463 30.18 -15.78 -14.39
CA ALA A 463 31.47 -15.20 -14.00
C ALA A 463 32.31 -16.29 -13.31
N LEU A 464 32.06 -16.52 -12.02
CA LEU A 464 32.78 -17.50 -11.22
C LEU A 464 32.42 -18.95 -11.62
N THR A 465 31.29 -19.15 -12.30
CA THR A 465 30.78 -20.48 -12.68
C THR A 465 30.96 -20.83 -14.15
N HIS A 466 31.51 -19.90 -14.96
CA HIS A 466 31.65 -20.01 -16.41
C HIS A 466 32.26 -21.37 -16.83
N PRO A 467 31.81 -22.02 -17.92
CA PRO A 467 32.37 -23.31 -18.35
C PRO A 467 33.83 -23.22 -18.83
N ASP A 468 34.24 -22.08 -19.40
CA ASP A 468 35.62 -21.81 -19.84
C ASP A 468 36.50 -21.37 -18.66
N ASP A 469 37.61 -22.07 -18.45
CA ASP A 469 38.57 -21.85 -17.37
C ASP A 469 39.26 -20.48 -17.46
N ALA A 470 39.55 -19.99 -18.66
CA ALA A 470 40.20 -18.69 -18.84
C ALA A 470 39.28 -17.54 -18.42
N VAL A 471 37.99 -17.65 -18.75
CA VAL A 471 36.97 -16.66 -18.34
C VAL A 471 36.77 -16.70 -16.82
N ARG A 472 36.70 -17.90 -16.20
CA ARG A 472 36.63 -17.99 -14.74
C ARG A 472 37.85 -17.37 -14.06
N ARG A 473 39.05 -17.65 -14.55
CA ARG A 473 40.28 -17.05 -14.04
C ARG A 473 40.23 -15.53 -14.08
N GLN A 474 39.77 -14.95 -15.19
CA GLN A 474 39.56 -13.50 -15.30
C GLN A 474 38.55 -12.95 -14.28
N ALA A 475 37.46 -13.68 -14.02
CA ALA A 475 36.48 -13.26 -13.01
C ALA A 475 37.08 -13.31 -11.59
N VAL A 476 37.83 -14.36 -11.25
CA VAL A 476 38.52 -14.47 -9.95
C VAL A 476 39.61 -13.42 -9.82
N ASP A 477 40.43 -13.19 -10.85
CA ASP A 477 41.45 -12.14 -10.86
C ASP A 477 40.84 -10.75 -10.67
N LEU A 478 39.68 -10.49 -11.30
CA LEU A 478 38.94 -9.24 -11.11
C LEU A 478 38.46 -9.10 -9.66
N THR A 479 37.95 -10.17 -9.04
CA THR A 479 37.51 -10.16 -7.64
C THR A 479 38.67 -9.99 -6.67
N VAL A 480 39.81 -10.62 -6.91
CA VAL A 480 41.07 -10.40 -6.16
C VAL A 480 41.53 -8.94 -6.32
N ALA A 481 41.48 -8.38 -7.52
CA ALA A 481 41.79 -6.95 -7.71
C ALA A 481 40.82 -6.04 -6.93
N GLY A 482 39.55 -6.42 -6.82
CA GLY A 482 38.55 -5.75 -5.96
C GLY A 482 38.92 -5.83 -4.47
N GLY A 483 39.39 -6.97 -3.99
CA GLY A 483 39.91 -7.13 -2.63
C GLY A 483 41.12 -6.24 -2.35
N ALA A 484 42.08 -6.18 -3.28
CA ALA A 484 43.23 -5.28 -3.18
C ALA A 484 42.81 -3.80 -3.17
N MET A 485 41.76 -3.44 -3.91
CA MET A 485 41.17 -2.10 -3.87
C MET A 485 40.53 -1.82 -2.51
N ALA A 486 39.79 -2.80 -1.95
CA ALA A 486 39.18 -2.68 -0.63
C ALA A 486 40.22 -2.43 0.46
N GLU A 487 41.32 -3.20 0.47
CA GLU A 487 42.44 -3.01 1.40
C GLU A 487 43.10 -1.63 1.23
N ARG A 488 43.36 -1.22 -0.03
CA ARG A 488 43.97 0.08 -0.33
C ARG A 488 43.12 1.26 0.15
N LEU A 489 41.81 1.12 0.10
CA LEU A 489 40.86 2.15 0.53
C LEU A 489 40.49 2.05 2.01
N GLY A 490 40.99 1.04 2.74
CA GLY A 490 40.62 0.79 4.12
C GLY A 490 39.14 0.42 4.29
N ALA A 491 38.54 -0.22 3.30
CA ALA A 491 37.16 -0.68 3.35
C ALA A 491 36.98 -1.77 4.40
N ARG A 492 35.76 -1.89 4.94
CA ARG A 492 35.36 -2.89 5.94
C ARG A 492 35.23 -4.29 5.36
N GLY A 493 35.13 -4.42 4.04
CA GLY A 493 35.05 -5.70 3.35
C GLY A 493 34.81 -5.59 1.84
N LEU A 494 34.76 -6.77 1.21
CA LEU A 494 34.47 -6.98 -0.20
C LEU A 494 33.16 -7.77 -0.33
N VAL A 495 32.24 -7.30 -1.17
CA VAL A 495 30.98 -7.99 -1.47
C VAL A 495 31.06 -8.62 -2.85
N ILE A 496 30.88 -9.93 -2.89
CA ILE A 496 30.73 -10.73 -4.11
C ILE A 496 29.25 -10.83 -4.41
N TRP A 497 28.84 -10.18 -5.49
CA TRP A 497 27.52 -10.33 -6.09
C TRP A 497 27.67 -10.47 -7.61
N SER A 498 27.12 -11.54 -8.17
CA SER A 498 27.22 -11.83 -9.60
C SER A 498 25.85 -12.03 -10.21
N ALA A 499 25.42 -11.06 -11.03
CA ALA A 499 24.19 -11.13 -11.81
C ALA A 499 24.16 -12.28 -12.83
N TYR A 500 25.33 -12.89 -13.13
CA TYR A 500 25.49 -13.84 -14.22
C TYR A 500 25.70 -15.29 -13.78
N ASP A 501 26.04 -15.53 -12.52
CA ASP A 501 26.29 -16.89 -12.00
C ASP A 501 24.98 -17.63 -11.71
N GLY A 502 24.37 -18.11 -12.79
CA GLY A 502 23.05 -18.73 -12.80
C GLY A 502 22.66 -19.34 -14.15
N TYR A 503 21.43 -19.80 -14.26
CA TYR A 503 20.85 -20.38 -15.48
C TYR A 503 19.43 -19.87 -15.73
N ASP A 504 19.01 -19.94 -16.99
CA ASP A 504 17.67 -19.56 -17.44
C ASP A 504 16.82 -20.78 -17.78
N TYR A 505 17.45 -21.84 -18.30
CA TYR A 505 16.77 -23.03 -18.78
C TYR A 505 17.12 -24.26 -17.96
N HIS A 506 16.15 -25.17 -17.83
CA HIS A 506 16.41 -26.50 -17.30
C HIS A 506 17.50 -27.19 -18.12
N MET A 507 18.42 -27.88 -17.43
CA MET A 507 19.56 -28.58 -18.04
C MET A 507 20.60 -27.68 -18.74
N GLN A 508 20.57 -26.35 -18.56
CA GLN A 508 21.55 -25.43 -19.13
C GLN A 508 22.97 -25.60 -18.57
N MET A 509 23.10 -25.99 -17.29
CA MET A 509 24.39 -26.12 -16.61
C MET A 509 24.49 -27.39 -15.75
N ASP A 510 25.72 -27.81 -15.49
CA ASP A 510 26.02 -28.84 -14.49
C ASP A 510 26.08 -28.19 -13.11
N TYR A 511 24.99 -28.30 -12.35
CA TYR A 511 24.82 -27.66 -11.04
C TYR A 511 25.95 -28.01 -10.06
N ARG A 512 26.45 -29.25 -10.08
CA ARG A 512 27.54 -29.68 -9.18
C ARG A 512 28.85 -28.98 -9.51
N LYS A 513 29.16 -28.86 -10.81
CA LYS A 513 30.36 -28.14 -11.25
C LYS A 513 30.24 -26.64 -10.98
N ALA A 514 29.08 -26.06 -11.23
CA ALA A 514 28.84 -24.65 -10.95
C ALA A 514 29.05 -24.36 -9.46
N TRP A 515 28.44 -25.15 -8.57
CA TRP A 515 28.62 -25.05 -7.12
C TRP A 515 30.09 -25.17 -6.70
N ALA A 516 30.78 -26.23 -7.13
CA ALA A 516 32.19 -26.45 -6.79
C ALA A 516 33.09 -25.30 -7.26
N ARG A 517 32.79 -24.71 -8.41
CA ARG A 517 33.52 -23.53 -8.92
C ARG A 517 33.28 -22.30 -8.07
N THR A 518 32.05 -22.05 -7.63
CA THR A 518 31.74 -20.95 -6.69
C THR A 518 32.51 -21.10 -5.38
N VAL A 519 32.53 -22.31 -4.80
CA VAL A 519 33.29 -22.62 -3.57
C VAL A 519 34.78 -22.33 -3.78
N LEU A 520 35.39 -22.85 -4.84
CA LEU A 520 36.82 -22.65 -5.14
C LEU A 520 37.14 -21.17 -5.38
N ALA A 521 36.31 -20.45 -6.13
CA ALA A 521 36.50 -19.03 -6.36
C ALA A 521 36.48 -18.21 -5.06
N CYS A 522 35.53 -18.50 -4.15
CA CYS A 522 35.47 -17.84 -2.86
C CYS A 522 36.70 -18.16 -2.00
N GLN A 523 37.18 -19.41 -2.00
CA GLN A 523 38.42 -19.79 -1.31
C GLN A 523 39.62 -19.00 -1.83
N GLU A 524 39.80 -18.94 -3.15
CA GLU A 524 40.93 -18.22 -3.75
C GLU A 524 40.91 -16.72 -3.44
N VAL A 525 39.73 -16.08 -3.46
CA VAL A 525 39.59 -14.66 -3.11
C VAL A 525 39.91 -14.44 -1.63
N CYS A 526 39.41 -15.31 -0.74
CA CYS A 526 39.68 -15.22 0.69
C CYS A 526 41.15 -15.47 1.02
N ASP A 527 41.79 -16.42 0.33
CA ASP A 527 43.20 -16.77 0.50
C ASP A 527 44.13 -15.66 -0.01
N ALA A 528 43.70 -14.89 -1.02
CA ALA A 528 44.41 -13.70 -1.50
C ALA A 528 44.33 -12.51 -0.52
N HIS A 529 43.28 -12.44 0.30
CA HIS A 529 43.01 -11.34 1.24
C HIS A 529 42.61 -11.85 2.63
N PRO A 530 43.53 -12.51 3.37
CA PRO A 530 43.20 -13.24 4.60
C PRO A 530 42.66 -12.35 5.73
N ASP A 531 43.02 -11.06 5.73
CA ASP A 531 42.59 -10.09 6.75
C ASP A 531 41.31 -9.33 6.35
N LEU A 532 40.85 -9.47 5.10
CA LEU A 532 39.66 -8.80 4.59
C LEU A 532 38.43 -9.68 4.76
N LYS A 533 37.33 -9.09 5.28
CA LYS A 533 36.02 -9.76 5.25
C LYS A 533 35.49 -9.82 3.82
N VAL A 534 35.33 -11.02 3.29
CA VAL A 534 34.68 -11.30 2.02
C VAL A 534 33.24 -11.73 2.30
N MET A 535 32.30 -11.13 1.61
CA MET A 535 30.86 -11.31 1.84
C MET A 535 30.23 -11.79 0.55
N TYR A 536 29.59 -12.96 0.56
CA TYR A 536 28.77 -13.38 -0.56
C TYR A 536 27.35 -12.84 -0.38
N GLU A 537 26.87 -12.06 -1.34
CA GLU A 537 25.50 -11.57 -1.38
C GLU A 537 24.69 -12.47 -2.32
N TYR A 538 23.79 -13.27 -1.76
CA TYR A 538 22.92 -14.12 -2.56
C TYR A 538 21.74 -13.31 -3.11
N LYS A 539 21.27 -13.72 -4.29
CA LYS A 539 20.04 -13.22 -4.91
C LYS A 539 19.40 -14.41 -5.61
N PRO A 540 18.10 -14.70 -5.43
CA PRO A 540 17.48 -15.89 -6.03
C PRO A 540 17.40 -15.81 -7.56
N THR A 541 17.23 -14.59 -8.10
CA THR A 541 16.97 -14.34 -9.52
C THR A 541 17.34 -12.92 -9.88
N ASP A 542 17.78 -12.70 -11.12
CA ASP A 542 18.15 -11.41 -11.68
C ASP A 542 17.66 -11.30 -13.14
N GLU A 543 17.62 -10.09 -13.70
CA GLU A 543 17.32 -9.89 -15.12
C GLU A 543 18.35 -10.58 -16.04
N ASN A 544 19.58 -10.75 -15.55
CA ASN A 544 20.68 -11.37 -16.27
C ASN A 544 20.81 -12.89 -16.04
N SER A 545 20.18 -13.43 -14.99
CA SER A 545 20.08 -14.88 -14.74
C SER A 545 18.83 -15.22 -13.94
N ARG A 546 17.94 -16.05 -14.51
CA ARG A 546 16.63 -16.34 -13.85
C ARG A 546 16.75 -17.17 -12.58
N PHE A 547 17.77 -18.00 -12.46
CA PHE A 547 18.05 -18.78 -11.25
C PHE A 547 19.53 -18.71 -10.92
N SER A 548 19.87 -18.16 -9.76
CA SER A 548 21.25 -18.05 -9.32
C SER A 548 21.75 -19.33 -8.65
N VAL A 549 23.06 -19.59 -8.72
CA VAL A 549 23.68 -20.78 -8.11
C VAL A 549 23.58 -20.74 -6.58
N VAL A 550 23.67 -19.54 -6.00
CA VAL A 550 23.50 -19.29 -4.56
C VAL A 550 22.34 -18.32 -4.43
N GLY A 551 21.12 -18.87 -4.24
CA GLY A 551 19.87 -18.12 -4.31
C GLY A 551 19.14 -17.91 -2.99
N SER A 552 19.68 -18.37 -1.86
CA SER A 552 19.02 -18.35 -0.55
C SER A 552 20.03 -18.24 0.60
N ALA A 553 19.56 -17.84 1.78
CA ALA A 553 20.38 -17.83 2.99
C ALA A 553 20.95 -19.21 3.32
N GLY A 554 20.14 -20.26 3.13
CA GLY A 554 20.56 -21.65 3.34
C GLY A 554 21.67 -22.09 2.38
N ALA A 555 21.58 -21.70 1.11
CA ALA A 555 22.66 -21.95 0.15
C ALA A 555 23.91 -21.14 0.52
N ALA A 556 23.76 -19.87 0.87
CA ALA A 556 24.89 -19.04 1.29
C ALA A 556 25.61 -19.60 2.54
N ALA A 557 24.85 -20.08 3.53
CA ALA A 557 25.40 -20.76 4.71
C ALA A 557 26.17 -22.04 4.33
N LEU A 558 25.64 -22.84 3.38
CA LEU A 558 26.33 -24.02 2.87
C LEU A 558 27.64 -23.63 2.16
N LEU A 559 27.63 -22.58 1.36
CA LEU A 559 28.81 -22.06 0.67
C LEU A 559 29.90 -21.66 1.67
N VAL A 560 29.56 -20.87 2.70
CA VAL A 560 30.50 -20.47 3.76
C VAL A 560 31.11 -21.69 4.43
N ARG A 561 30.27 -22.66 4.80
CA ARG A 561 30.70 -23.89 5.46
C ARG A 561 31.65 -24.72 4.58
N GLU A 562 31.35 -24.88 3.29
CA GLU A 562 32.16 -25.68 2.37
C GLU A 562 33.44 -24.98 1.93
N ALA A 563 33.40 -23.66 1.76
CA ALA A 563 34.59 -22.86 1.51
C ALA A 563 35.57 -22.95 2.69
N ALA A 564 35.04 -23.05 3.93
CA ALA A 564 35.81 -23.23 5.14
C ALA A 564 36.93 -22.18 5.28
N ARG A 565 36.55 -20.91 5.19
CA ARG A 565 37.41 -19.74 5.40
C ARG A 565 36.76 -18.82 6.42
N THR A 566 37.51 -18.46 7.45
CA THR A 566 37.00 -17.66 8.58
C THR A 566 36.71 -16.22 8.21
N ASN A 567 37.29 -15.73 7.11
CA ASN A 567 37.05 -14.41 6.55
C ASN A 567 35.99 -14.41 5.43
N LEU A 568 35.34 -15.53 5.15
CA LEU A 568 34.16 -15.58 4.28
C LEU A 568 32.89 -15.57 5.12
N GLY A 569 32.00 -14.63 4.82
CA GLY A 569 30.67 -14.54 5.39
C GLY A 569 29.62 -14.19 4.34
N VAL A 570 28.45 -13.78 4.81
CA VAL A 570 27.28 -13.45 3.99
C VAL A 570 26.90 -11.98 4.19
N MET A 571 26.53 -11.33 3.10
CA MET A 571 25.73 -10.12 3.10
C MET A 571 24.29 -10.54 2.78
N ILE A 572 23.34 -10.24 3.66
CA ILE A 572 21.92 -10.36 3.29
C ILE A 572 21.45 -9.03 2.72
N ASP A 573 20.61 -9.08 1.71
CA ASP A 573 19.82 -7.95 1.25
C ASP A 573 18.35 -8.24 1.55
N VAL A 574 17.64 -7.29 2.16
CA VAL A 574 16.24 -7.49 2.57
C VAL A 574 15.35 -7.82 1.36
N GLY A 575 15.50 -7.09 0.26
CA GLY A 575 14.81 -7.36 -1.00
C GLY A 575 15.11 -8.75 -1.54
N HIS A 576 16.37 -9.19 -1.50
CA HIS A 576 16.74 -10.54 -1.94
C HIS A 576 16.13 -11.64 -1.05
N CYS A 577 16.05 -11.43 0.27
CA CYS A 577 15.33 -12.32 1.19
C CYS A 577 13.85 -12.43 0.80
N LEU A 578 13.18 -11.28 0.59
CA LEU A 578 11.77 -11.24 0.19
C LEU A 578 11.54 -11.96 -1.15
N MET A 579 12.42 -11.72 -2.13
CA MET A 579 12.38 -12.42 -3.43
C MET A 579 12.54 -13.93 -3.30
N ALA A 580 13.31 -14.39 -2.31
CA ALA A 580 13.54 -15.81 -2.04
C ALA A 580 12.39 -16.45 -1.22
N GLY A 581 11.42 -15.65 -0.77
CA GLY A 581 10.35 -16.08 0.13
C GLY A 581 10.84 -16.32 1.57
N GLU A 582 11.93 -15.66 1.96
CA GLU A 582 12.54 -15.78 3.29
C GLU A 582 12.08 -14.67 4.23
N ASN A 583 11.99 -14.97 5.53
CA ASN A 583 11.95 -13.92 6.56
C ASN A 583 13.40 -13.43 6.79
N PRO A 584 13.72 -12.14 6.53
CA PRO A 584 15.07 -11.59 6.70
C PRO A 584 15.63 -11.77 8.12
N ALA A 585 14.78 -11.68 9.14
CA ALA A 585 15.18 -11.86 10.54
C ALA A 585 15.58 -13.31 10.84
N GLN A 586 14.83 -14.26 10.28
CA GLN A 586 15.18 -15.68 10.34
C GLN A 586 16.49 -15.95 9.58
N SER A 587 16.68 -15.38 8.39
CA SER A 587 17.92 -15.51 7.63
C SER A 587 19.11 -14.96 8.40
N ALA A 588 18.97 -13.78 9.04
CA ALA A 588 19.99 -13.20 9.90
C ALA A 588 20.33 -14.11 11.10
N ALA A 589 19.31 -14.61 11.80
CA ALA A 589 19.47 -15.51 12.94
C ALA A 589 20.15 -16.84 12.56
N LEU A 590 19.80 -17.40 11.39
CA LEU A 590 20.38 -18.64 10.87
C LEU A 590 21.86 -18.48 10.52
N LEU A 591 22.24 -17.34 9.94
CA LEU A 591 23.62 -17.07 9.54
C LEU A 591 24.54 -16.79 10.73
N GLY A 592 24.02 -16.22 11.81
CA GLY A 592 24.76 -15.98 13.06
C GLY A 592 26.09 -15.28 12.82
N ASP A 593 27.18 -15.85 13.31
CA ASP A 593 28.54 -15.30 13.16
C ASP A 593 29.02 -15.18 11.70
N SER A 594 28.39 -15.90 10.77
CA SER A 594 28.70 -15.79 9.33
C SER A 594 28.02 -14.58 8.68
N LEU A 595 27.12 -13.87 9.36
CA LEU A 595 26.52 -12.64 8.87
C LEU A 595 27.50 -11.48 9.05
N PHE A 596 28.06 -10.98 7.96
CA PHE A 596 29.06 -9.91 7.98
C PHE A 596 28.50 -8.55 7.55
N GLY A 597 27.37 -8.54 6.84
CA GLY A 597 26.74 -7.34 6.34
C GLY A 597 25.23 -7.49 6.13
N VAL A 598 24.52 -6.36 6.17
CA VAL A 598 23.11 -6.24 5.81
C VAL A 598 22.94 -5.05 4.86
N HIS A 599 22.35 -5.30 3.69
CA HIS A 599 21.73 -4.29 2.84
C HIS A 599 20.26 -4.14 3.23
N LEU A 600 19.92 -2.93 3.66
CA LEU A 600 18.62 -2.53 4.15
C LEU A 600 17.87 -1.80 3.04
N ASN A 601 16.69 -2.32 2.75
CA ASN A 601 15.70 -1.74 1.86
C ASN A 601 14.34 -2.37 2.20
N ASP A 602 13.36 -2.13 1.36
CA ASP A 602 12.08 -2.82 1.40
C ASP A 602 11.60 -3.09 -0.03
N GLY A 603 10.48 -3.77 -0.18
CA GLY A 603 9.91 -4.06 -1.49
C GLY A 603 8.60 -4.78 -1.35
N HIS A 604 7.82 -4.85 -2.41
CA HIS A 604 6.69 -5.77 -2.47
C HIS A 604 7.20 -7.18 -2.78
N SER A 605 6.62 -8.19 -2.15
CA SER A 605 6.99 -9.61 -2.35
C SER A 605 6.60 -10.10 -3.75
N ARG A 606 7.37 -9.69 -4.76
CA ARG A 606 7.20 -10.03 -6.17
C ARG A 606 8.35 -10.93 -6.61
N LEU A 607 8.01 -12.13 -7.09
CA LEU A 607 8.99 -13.03 -7.68
C LEU A 607 9.69 -12.34 -8.86
N GLY A 608 11.02 -12.25 -8.82
CA GLY A 608 11.79 -11.71 -9.94
C GLY A 608 11.94 -10.19 -9.99
N ALA A 609 11.46 -9.44 -9.00
CA ALA A 609 11.61 -7.99 -8.95
C ALA A 609 12.29 -7.56 -7.64
N GLU A 610 13.37 -6.79 -7.78
CA GLU A 610 14.00 -6.06 -6.68
C GLU A 610 13.51 -4.61 -6.76
N ASP A 611 12.78 -4.17 -5.75
CA ASP A 611 12.22 -2.81 -5.74
C ASP A 611 13.17 -1.80 -5.12
N GLY A 612 13.95 -2.24 -4.12
CA GLY A 612 14.75 -1.44 -3.19
C GLY A 612 14.07 -0.12 -2.78
N LEU A 613 12.89 -0.28 -2.20
CA LEU A 613 12.11 0.80 -1.59
C LEU A 613 12.70 1.22 -0.25
N ILE A 614 12.16 2.32 0.28
CA ILE A 614 12.50 2.85 1.60
C ILE A 614 12.28 1.79 2.69
N LEU A 615 13.25 1.64 3.58
CA LEU A 615 13.27 0.67 4.67
C LEU A 615 12.01 0.72 5.55
N GLY A 616 11.35 -0.43 5.66
CA GLY A 616 10.16 -0.64 6.48
C GLY A 616 8.94 0.14 5.99
N SER A 617 8.91 0.59 4.73
CA SER A 617 7.75 1.27 4.14
C SER A 617 6.63 0.30 3.75
N VAL A 618 6.95 -0.95 3.43
CA VAL A 618 6.00 -2.02 3.10
C VAL A 618 5.94 -3.02 4.25
N HIS A 619 7.09 -3.44 4.78
CA HIS A 619 7.21 -4.50 5.79
C HIS A 619 7.77 -3.97 7.12
N GLY A 620 7.04 -3.05 7.74
CA GLY A 620 7.45 -2.37 8.98
C GLY A 620 7.71 -3.31 10.18
N GLN A 621 6.81 -4.27 10.44
CA GLN A 621 6.97 -5.23 11.54
C GLN A 621 8.17 -6.16 11.31
N MET A 622 8.32 -6.69 10.09
CA MET A 622 9.45 -7.53 9.70
C MET A 622 10.78 -6.79 9.81
N THR A 623 10.80 -5.49 9.50
CA THR A 623 11.97 -4.63 9.72
C THR A 623 12.30 -4.53 11.21
N THR A 624 11.30 -4.34 12.08
CA THR A 624 11.51 -4.34 13.54
C THR A 624 12.04 -5.69 14.03
N GLU A 625 11.49 -6.80 13.53
CA GLU A 625 11.94 -8.16 13.84
C GLU A 625 13.41 -8.38 13.43
N LEU A 626 13.80 -7.94 12.22
CA LEU A 626 15.19 -7.99 11.77
C LEU A 626 16.10 -7.20 12.71
N MET A 627 15.73 -5.97 13.07
CA MET A 627 16.52 -5.16 14.01
C MET A 627 16.65 -5.81 15.39
N TYR A 628 15.60 -6.49 15.85
CA TYR A 628 15.60 -7.25 17.09
C TYR A 628 16.61 -8.41 17.03
N TRP A 629 16.60 -9.21 15.96
CA TRP A 629 17.55 -10.31 15.80
C TRP A 629 18.99 -9.83 15.61
N LEU A 630 19.22 -8.71 14.91
CA LEU A 630 20.54 -8.09 14.80
C LEU A 630 21.05 -7.61 16.17
N GLN A 631 20.19 -7.07 17.04
CA GLN A 631 20.55 -6.72 18.41
C GLN A 631 20.82 -7.96 19.27
N LEU A 632 19.98 -8.99 19.15
CA LEU A 632 20.10 -10.21 19.94
C LEU A 632 21.40 -10.96 19.63
N THR A 633 21.83 -10.93 18.37
CA THR A 633 23.10 -11.50 17.88
C THR A 633 24.31 -10.57 18.06
N ASN A 634 24.14 -9.39 18.65
CA ASN A 634 25.18 -8.36 18.78
C ASN A 634 25.87 -8.04 17.44
N PHE A 635 25.09 -7.93 16.37
CA PHE A 635 25.62 -7.67 15.04
C PHE A 635 26.37 -6.34 14.97
N THR A 636 27.65 -6.40 14.59
CA THR A 636 28.53 -5.22 14.39
C THR A 636 29.05 -5.09 12.96
N GLY A 637 28.43 -5.82 12.02
CA GLY A 637 28.85 -5.87 10.63
C GLY A 637 28.56 -4.58 9.87
N HIS A 638 28.63 -4.68 8.55
CA HIS A 638 28.27 -3.56 7.67
C HIS A 638 26.74 -3.38 7.61
N MET A 639 26.27 -2.14 7.58
CA MET A 639 24.86 -1.81 7.37
C MET A 639 24.77 -0.76 6.28
N GLY A 640 24.25 -1.14 5.12
CA GLY A 640 24.10 -0.23 3.97
C GLY A 640 22.66 -0.08 3.56
N MET A 641 22.27 1.13 3.15
CA MET A 641 20.98 1.36 2.51
C MET A 641 21.12 1.07 1.01
N ASP A 642 20.54 -0.04 0.54
CA ASP A 642 20.55 -0.40 -0.88
C ASP A 642 19.18 -0.15 -1.51
N THR A 643 18.85 1.13 -1.65
CA THR A 643 17.58 1.60 -2.20
C THR A 643 17.76 2.25 -3.58
N PHE A 644 16.68 2.31 -4.36
CA PHE A 644 16.65 2.86 -5.72
C PHE A 644 15.69 4.05 -5.85
N PRO A 645 16.01 5.24 -5.27
CA PRO A 645 15.20 6.43 -5.50
C PRO A 645 15.23 6.78 -7.00
N GLN A 646 14.09 6.64 -7.68
CA GLN A 646 13.96 6.92 -9.11
C GLN A 646 13.47 8.36 -9.32
N GLU A 647 12.40 8.73 -8.61
CA GLU A 647 11.76 10.05 -8.69
C GLU A 647 11.99 10.87 -7.43
N GLU A 648 12.41 10.23 -6.34
CA GLU A 648 12.70 10.84 -5.05
C GLU A 648 14.04 11.59 -5.07
N ASP A 649 14.16 12.60 -4.21
CA ASP A 649 15.45 13.21 -3.92
C ASP A 649 16.33 12.19 -3.16
N PRO A 650 17.46 11.73 -3.73
CA PRO A 650 18.25 10.65 -3.15
C PRO A 650 18.91 11.04 -1.82
N VAL A 651 19.13 12.33 -1.57
CA VAL A 651 19.68 12.80 -0.28
C VAL A 651 18.61 12.71 0.80
N ARG A 652 17.41 13.21 0.50
CA ARG A 652 16.28 13.17 1.45
C ARG A 652 15.81 11.75 1.72
N GLU A 653 15.83 10.90 0.71
CA GLU A 653 15.50 9.48 0.82
C GLU A 653 16.49 8.77 1.75
N ALA A 654 17.79 8.96 1.55
CA ALA A 654 18.80 8.36 2.41
C ALA A 654 18.67 8.84 3.87
N GLU A 655 18.47 10.14 4.09
CA GLU A 655 18.20 10.68 5.44
C GLU A 655 16.93 10.07 6.07
N PHE A 656 15.89 9.81 5.27
CA PHE A 656 14.67 9.18 5.73
C PHE A 656 14.92 7.72 6.14
N ASN A 657 15.64 6.94 5.33
CA ASN A 657 16.05 5.58 5.68
C ASN A 657 16.85 5.52 6.97
N LEU A 658 17.81 6.43 7.17
CA LEU A 658 18.59 6.49 8.41
C LEU A 658 17.71 6.75 9.64
N ARG A 659 16.71 7.64 9.52
CA ARG A 659 15.72 7.84 10.58
C ARG A 659 14.87 6.60 10.82
N ARG A 660 14.43 5.90 9.76
CA ARG A 660 13.64 4.66 9.87
C ARG A 660 14.44 3.55 10.55
N ALA A 661 15.68 3.31 10.13
CA ALA A 661 16.56 2.33 10.79
C ALA A 661 16.71 2.64 12.28
N ARG A 662 16.88 3.92 12.65
CA ARG A 662 16.94 4.32 14.05
C ARG A 662 15.64 4.04 14.80
N VAL A 663 14.50 4.39 14.23
CA VAL A 663 13.20 4.08 14.81
C VAL A 663 13.07 2.58 15.03
N HIS A 664 13.22 1.74 14.00
CA HIS A 664 13.07 0.29 14.14
C HIS A 664 14.08 -0.34 15.10
N TRP A 665 15.31 0.19 15.18
CA TRP A 665 16.28 -0.23 16.19
C TRP A 665 15.81 0.09 17.61
N ASP A 666 15.31 1.31 17.85
CA ASP A 666 14.77 1.69 19.16
C ASP A 666 13.52 0.87 19.53
N ARG A 667 12.65 0.56 18.55
CA ARG A 667 11.49 -0.31 18.73
C ARG A 667 11.89 -1.70 19.19
N ALA A 668 12.81 -2.33 18.46
CA ALA A 668 13.38 -3.63 18.81
C ALA A 668 13.96 -3.66 20.23
N ARG A 669 14.66 -2.59 20.62
CA ARG A 669 15.22 -2.45 21.98
C ARG A 669 14.13 -2.35 23.05
N ARG A 670 13.05 -1.60 22.79
CA ARG A 670 11.92 -1.49 23.71
C ARG A 670 11.22 -2.83 23.92
N LEU A 671 10.98 -3.56 22.82
CA LEU A 671 10.37 -4.89 22.86
C LEU A 671 11.20 -5.85 23.70
N ARG A 672 12.52 -5.90 23.48
CA ARG A 672 13.44 -6.70 24.27
C ARG A 672 13.38 -6.34 25.76
N ASN A 673 13.44 -5.04 26.07
CA ASN A 673 13.38 -4.55 27.45
C ASN A 673 12.04 -4.84 28.14
N ALA A 674 10.98 -5.02 27.37
CA ALA A 674 9.64 -5.32 27.88
C ALA A 674 9.36 -6.83 27.99
N GLY A 675 10.36 -7.68 27.76
CA GLY A 675 10.26 -9.13 28.00
C GLY A 675 9.94 -9.97 26.77
N LEU A 676 10.12 -9.45 25.54
CA LEU A 676 9.86 -10.22 24.32
C LEU A 676 10.64 -11.55 24.30
N ASP A 677 11.85 -11.61 24.85
CA ASP A 677 12.70 -12.81 24.92
C ASP A 677 11.99 -13.99 25.64
N GLU A 678 11.20 -13.69 26.68
CA GLU A 678 10.45 -14.69 27.45
C GLU A 678 9.27 -15.24 26.63
N LEU A 679 8.57 -14.35 25.91
CA LEU A 679 7.45 -14.70 25.04
C LEU A 679 7.91 -15.57 23.86
N LEU A 680 9.05 -15.25 23.26
CA LEU A 680 9.67 -16.08 22.22
C LEU A 680 10.03 -17.47 22.75
N THR A 681 10.60 -17.55 23.96
CA THR A 681 10.94 -18.83 24.60
C THR A 681 9.69 -19.68 24.88
N ALA A 682 8.60 -19.04 25.27
CA ALA A 682 7.31 -19.69 25.50
C ALA A 682 6.55 -20.05 24.21
N HIS A 683 7.03 -19.61 23.04
CA HIS A 683 6.28 -19.64 21.78
C HIS A 683 4.89 -18.95 21.90
N ASP A 684 4.81 -17.91 22.72
CA ASP A 684 3.57 -17.16 22.94
C ASP A 684 3.39 -16.08 21.87
N ALA A 685 2.82 -16.49 20.75
CA ALA A 685 2.58 -15.59 19.63
C ALA A 685 1.61 -14.46 19.97
N LEU A 686 0.57 -14.72 20.78
CA LEU A 686 -0.40 -13.69 21.16
C LEU A 686 0.23 -12.69 22.11
N GLY A 687 0.92 -13.15 23.14
CA GLY A 687 1.63 -12.27 24.06
C GLY A 687 2.67 -11.41 23.35
N ALA A 688 3.38 -11.96 22.36
CA ALA A 688 4.33 -11.17 21.56
C ALA A 688 3.65 -10.07 20.74
N LEU A 689 2.49 -10.35 20.13
CA LEU A 689 1.71 -9.37 19.37
C LEU A 689 1.08 -8.31 20.28
N GLU A 690 0.49 -8.73 21.41
CA GLU A 690 -0.07 -7.82 22.43
C GLU A 690 1.01 -6.89 22.99
N LEU A 691 2.22 -7.39 23.26
CA LEU A 691 3.35 -6.57 23.71
C LEU A 691 3.75 -5.52 22.67
N MET A 692 3.71 -5.88 21.39
CA MET A 692 3.99 -4.94 20.30
C MET A 692 2.90 -3.88 20.17
N GLU A 693 1.63 -4.23 20.35
CA GLU A 693 0.50 -3.27 20.38
C GLU A 693 0.60 -2.32 21.59
N ASP A 694 0.86 -2.83 22.78
CA ASP A 694 0.98 -2.06 24.02
C ASP A 694 2.09 -1.00 23.95
N LEU A 695 3.16 -1.29 23.20
CA LEU A 695 4.27 -0.37 22.98
C LEU A 695 4.08 0.56 21.77
N GLY A 696 2.95 0.46 21.05
CA GLY A 696 2.67 1.24 19.85
C GLY A 696 3.60 0.91 18.68
N GLU A 697 4.04 -0.35 18.58
CA GLU A 697 4.92 -0.85 17.53
C GLU A 697 4.18 -1.46 16.34
N ILE A 698 2.88 -1.76 16.51
CA ILE A 698 1.93 -2.23 15.50
C ILE A 698 0.84 -1.19 15.28
#